data_AF-A0A536VKJ6-F1
#
_entry.id   AF-A0A536VKJ6-F1
#
_cell.length_a   1.000
_cell.length_b   1.000
_cell.length_c   1.000
_cell.angle_alpha   90.00
_cell.angle_beta   90.00
_cell.angle_gamma   90.00
#
_symmetry.space_group_name_H-M   'P 1'
#
loop_
_entity.id
_entity.type
_entity.pdbx_description
1 polymer ?
#
loop_
_entity_poly.entity_id
_entity_poly.type
_entity_poly.pdbx_seq_one_letter_code
_entity_poly.pdbx_strand_id
1 'polypeptide(L)'
;MVVDDVRVGDQLDFAYSIRGANPVFDGRYVDIVWMTSQRGPIALYQLRLLAPEGRKINVRVGSDGIVQSTPRVDRGVRETIFRRESIPQLQVDTHAPYSAVLKHQVQFSEFADWADVARWGERLFAQGPSNAAALDQKAGEIKGQSSDAEQQLLAALRFVQADVRYFGTETGLNSHRPAPPDKVLEQRFGDCKDKVGLLVALLRRLGIEASPVLVSSYMRGHADAVLPSPLAFNHVIARVDVGGKTHWLDGTRGHQSGELANRQAIGFDKGLPLAADVTALAALPNAFGEKRMEVRDIFRVTRFVDGVALESRITYRGDLAELMREALATRNVADIETQLVAPYARVYPKLKSAAPMRIENSQSDDAVTLVQSFSIDDFWRFPEQRALVADIVEWSVIEALRLPNEPNRHDPIALSYPGLYKHTSVVEFSEDVFSTPGSQRFEEGGAQFSLRGVFESNVRRSEYTTEARLLVDEVAPKDLAAYTTMLNKLAPRLATTIAVPALSLPGIDALKRELKETDDAVRAKKLKPRTRVQYQALVRLQVLSAQIAAGRLSPSLQAQALTTRGVQYDNLGRYDDAAKDFALALQLAPDVPETQNAAAVNALQLRDYARAVSISNGVLAKNADDTAARNTRALASYFSRDYAAAKADLDELLKDRAQVRRGYPLVWLSLASRQAGLDASSVTSAIADDQLPSDWPRPLVDWARGKINAEAVIAGAKAGEGAAERLCEAYFYIGERYMAEGDKSRAAEFFQKAIDQGVVEYVEDGSSRNRLAMLK
;
A
#
# COMPACT_ATOMS: atom_id res chain seq x y z
N MET A 1 -0.52 40.92 14.72
CA MET A 1 0.39 41.46 15.75
C MET A 1 1.64 40.60 15.72
N VAL A 2 2.79 41.20 15.46
CA VAL A 2 4.10 40.55 15.60
C VAL A 2 4.71 41.16 16.87
N VAL A 3 5.18 40.31 17.79
CA VAL A 3 5.81 40.75 19.04
C VAL A 3 7.29 40.40 18.93
N ASP A 4 8.17 41.40 19.09
CA ASP A 4 9.62 41.23 18.99
C ASP A 4 10.21 40.67 20.30
N ASP A 5 11.39 40.02 20.23
CA ASP A 5 12.15 39.44 21.36
C ASP A 5 11.37 38.44 22.25
N VAL A 6 10.41 37.69 21.68
CA VAL A 6 9.78 36.56 22.37
C VAL A 6 10.75 35.39 22.49
N ARG A 7 11.03 34.94 23.72
CA ARG A 7 11.97 33.85 24.02
C ARG A 7 11.26 32.59 24.51
N VAL A 8 11.98 31.47 24.51
CA VAL A 8 11.47 30.18 25.00
C VAL A 8 11.12 30.29 26.48
N GLY A 9 9.84 30.05 26.81
CA GLY A 9 9.30 30.13 28.17
C GLY A 9 8.50 31.40 28.47
N ASP A 10 8.53 32.40 27.59
CA ASP A 10 7.76 33.63 27.77
C ASP A 10 6.25 33.37 27.66
N GLN A 11 5.47 34.18 28.40
CA GLN A 11 4.01 34.21 28.34
C GLN A 11 3.57 35.50 27.65
N LEU A 12 2.63 35.38 26.70
CA LEU A 12 2.09 36.51 25.96
C LEU A 12 0.68 36.84 26.44
N ASP A 13 0.52 38.00 27.07
CA ASP A 13 -0.77 38.57 27.43
C ASP A 13 -1.19 39.62 26.41
N PHE A 14 -2.38 39.48 25.84
CA PHE A 14 -2.93 40.48 24.93
C PHE A 14 -4.46 40.55 25.01
N ALA A 15 -4.99 41.73 24.76
CA ALA A 15 -6.42 41.97 24.65
C ALA A 15 -6.67 42.91 23.47
N TYR A 16 -7.75 42.66 22.74
CA TYR A 16 -8.19 43.52 21.66
C TYR A 16 -9.71 43.53 21.57
N SER A 17 -10.27 44.43 20.79
CA SER A 17 -11.70 44.47 20.50
C SER A 17 -11.91 44.73 19.03
N ILE A 18 -12.84 43.98 18.43
CA ILE A 18 -13.36 44.27 17.10
C ILE A 18 -14.73 44.92 17.31
N ARG A 19 -14.94 46.10 16.72
CA ARG A 19 -16.22 46.82 16.80
C ARG A 19 -16.83 46.88 15.40
N GLY A 20 -18.05 46.40 15.29
CA GLY A 20 -18.81 46.39 14.05
C GLY A 20 -19.71 45.16 13.97
N ALA A 21 -20.58 45.16 12.97
CA ALA A 21 -21.39 44.02 12.59
C ALA A 21 -21.40 43.93 11.07
N ASN A 22 -21.56 42.73 10.52
CA ASN A 22 -21.73 42.59 9.09
C ASN A 22 -23.16 43.00 8.72
N PRO A 23 -23.36 44.09 7.95
CA PRO A 23 -24.70 44.58 7.63
C PRO A 23 -25.51 43.59 6.77
N VAL A 24 -24.86 42.56 6.20
CA VAL A 24 -25.53 41.56 5.37
C VAL A 24 -26.58 40.75 6.14
N PHE A 25 -26.48 40.66 7.47
CA PHE A 25 -27.41 39.90 8.30
C PHE A 25 -28.65 40.70 8.73
N ASP A 26 -28.87 41.90 8.18
CA ASP A 26 -30.02 42.77 8.50
C ASP A 26 -30.12 43.09 10.01
N GLY A 27 -28.97 43.35 10.64
CA GLY A 27 -28.88 43.63 12.08
C GLY A 27 -28.98 42.41 12.99
N ARG A 28 -29.20 41.21 12.45
CA ARG A 28 -29.22 39.95 13.21
C ARG A 28 -27.82 39.50 13.63
N TYR A 29 -27.73 38.86 14.79
CA TYR A 29 -26.51 38.23 15.29
C TYR A 29 -26.46 36.75 14.89
N VAL A 30 -25.37 36.37 14.24
CA VAL A 30 -25.02 34.98 13.92
C VAL A 30 -23.54 34.79 14.19
N ASP A 31 -23.17 33.67 14.79
CA ASP A 31 -21.76 33.37 15.09
C ASP A 31 -21.54 31.87 15.35
N ILE A 32 -20.32 31.40 15.11
CA ILE A 32 -19.85 30.03 15.41
C ILE A 32 -18.51 30.14 16.13
N VAL A 33 -18.51 29.79 17.42
CA VAL A 33 -17.33 29.87 18.28
C VAL A 33 -16.79 28.48 18.56
N TRP A 34 -15.51 28.26 18.25
CA TRP A 34 -14.78 27.03 18.55
C TRP A 34 -14.14 27.13 19.92
N MET A 35 -14.70 26.44 20.92
CA MET A 35 -14.15 26.41 22.28
C MET A 35 -13.08 25.31 22.42
N THR A 36 -12.14 25.27 21.47
CA THR A 36 -11.04 24.29 21.36
C THR A 36 -9.92 24.82 20.46
N SER A 37 -8.74 24.19 20.45
CA SER A 37 -7.60 24.60 19.61
C SER A 37 -6.73 23.44 19.17
N GLN A 38 -6.31 23.43 17.90
CA GLN A 38 -5.28 22.51 17.39
C GLN A 38 -3.85 22.95 17.74
N ARG A 39 -3.63 24.17 18.24
CA ARG A 39 -2.29 24.72 18.51
C ARG A 39 -1.72 24.30 19.87
N GLY A 40 -2.56 23.77 20.75
CA GLY A 40 -2.18 23.35 22.10
C GLY A 40 -3.38 23.28 23.03
N PRO A 41 -3.18 22.75 24.25
CA PRO A 41 -4.21 22.71 25.28
C PRO A 41 -4.59 24.12 25.73
N ILE A 42 -5.81 24.27 26.24
CA ILE A 42 -6.34 25.54 26.77
C ILE A 42 -6.76 25.32 28.22
N ALA A 43 -6.14 26.05 29.15
CA ALA A 43 -6.49 25.95 30.57
C ALA A 43 -7.94 26.41 30.84
N LEU A 44 -8.34 27.52 30.22
CA LEU A 44 -9.68 28.09 30.34
C LEU A 44 -10.08 28.77 29.03
N TYR A 45 -11.25 28.41 28.51
CA TYR A 45 -11.94 29.17 27.47
C TYR A 45 -13.25 29.70 28.05
N GLN A 46 -13.42 31.02 28.02
CA GLN A 46 -14.64 31.67 28.47
C GLN A 46 -15.19 32.62 27.41
N LEU A 47 -16.46 32.41 27.05
CA LEU A 47 -17.22 33.26 26.15
C LEU A 47 -18.35 33.93 26.94
N ARG A 48 -18.54 35.23 26.75
CA ARG A 48 -19.64 36.00 27.33
C ARG A 48 -20.49 36.55 26.18
N LEU A 49 -21.75 36.14 26.11
CA LEU A 49 -22.73 36.73 25.21
C LEU A 49 -23.48 37.82 25.98
N LEU A 50 -23.33 39.07 25.53
CA LEU A 50 -24.03 40.23 26.07
C LEU A 50 -25.01 40.74 25.01
N ALA A 51 -26.31 40.69 25.29
CA ALA A 51 -27.35 41.11 24.36
C ALA A 51 -28.49 41.86 25.07
N PRO A 52 -29.13 42.85 24.44
CA PRO A 52 -30.38 43.43 24.96
C PRO A 52 -31.41 42.35 25.23
N GLU A 53 -32.12 42.43 26.36
CA GLU A 53 -33.03 41.38 26.84
C GLU A 53 -34.12 40.98 25.82
N GLY A 54 -34.58 41.92 24.99
CA GLY A 54 -35.61 41.69 23.98
C GLY A 54 -35.14 40.91 22.74
N ARG A 55 -33.83 40.69 22.57
CA ARG A 55 -33.29 39.93 21.43
C ARG A 55 -33.46 38.42 21.64
N LYS A 56 -33.91 37.72 20.61
CA LYS A 56 -34.09 36.26 20.62
C LYS A 56 -32.96 35.59 19.87
N ILE A 57 -31.90 35.21 20.59
CA ILE A 57 -30.73 34.52 20.06
C ILE A 57 -30.86 33.04 20.39
N ASN A 58 -31.02 32.19 19.37
CA ASN A 58 -30.97 30.74 19.50
C ASN A 58 -29.51 30.33 19.76
N VAL A 59 -29.31 29.39 20.67
CA VAL A 59 -28.00 28.87 21.06
C VAL A 59 -27.98 27.36 20.93
N ARG A 60 -26.94 26.82 20.29
CA ARG A 60 -26.63 25.38 20.29
C ARG A 60 -25.25 25.20 20.90
N VAL A 61 -25.19 24.37 21.93
CA VAL A 61 -23.94 23.96 22.59
C VAL A 61 -23.62 22.54 22.13
N GLY A 62 -22.48 22.35 21.46
CA GLY A 62 -22.15 21.08 20.81
C GLY A 62 -21.68 19.96 21.73
N SER A 63 -21.30 20.25 22.98
CA SER A 63 -20.74 19.27 23.91
C SER A 63 -21.11 19.59 25.36
N ASP A 64 -21.37 18.54 26.14
CA ASP A 64 -21.64 18.63 27.58
C ASP A 64 -20.45 19.17 28.39
N GLY A 65 -19.24 19.17 27.81
CA GLY A 65 -18.06 19.79 28.43
C GLY A 65 -18.12 21.33 28.43
N ILE A 66 -19.04 21.94 27.69
CA ILE A 66 -19.23 23.39 27.65
C ILE A 66 -20.37 23.75 28.62
N VAL A 67 -20.03 24.37 29.74
CA VAL A 67 -21.00 24.76 30.75
C VAL A 67 -21.60 26.12 30.37
N GLN A 68 -22.91 26.13 30.12
CA GLN A 68 -23.69 27.34 29.94
C GLN A 68 -24.28 27.80 31.28
N SER A 69 -24.06 29.07 31.65
CA SER A 69 -24.65 29.65 32.85
C SER A 69 -26.15 29.92 32.68
N THR A 70 -26.88 29.94 33.79
CA THR A 70 -28.19 30.60 33.82
C THR A 70 -28.02 32.07 33.40
N PRO A 71 -28.78 32.57 32.42
CA PRO A 71 -28.66 33.96 31.99
C PRO A 71 -28.97 34.93 33.14
N ARG A 72 -28.21 36.01 33.24
CA ARG A 72 -28.45 37.11 34.19
C ARG A 72 -28.84 38.36 33.41
N VAL A 73 -29.84 39.09 33.90
CA VAL A 73 -30.23 40.37 33.32
C VAL A 73 -29.80 41.48 34.27
N ASP A 74 -28.98 42.40 33.78
CA ASP A 74 -28.62 43.63 34.50
C ASP A 74 -28.80 44.82 33.57
N ARG A 75 -29.52 45.85 34.03
CA ARG A 75 -29.81 47.09 33.28
C ARG A 75 -30.28 46.85 31.83
N GLY A 76 -31.15 45.85 31.64
CA GLY A 76 -31.72 45.51 30.33
C GLY A 76 -30.78 44.74 29.37
N VAL A 77 -29.58 44.37 29.83
CA VAL A 77 -28.65 43.50 29.11
C VAL A 77 -28.68 42.11 29.73
N ARG A 78 -28.98 41.11 28.90
CA ARG A 78 -28.85 39.69 29.22
C ARG A 78 -27.41 39.24 28.98
N GLU A 79 -26.79 38.71 30.02
CA GLU A 79 -25.51 38.03 29.97
C GLU A 79 -25.69 36.51 30.07
N THR A 80 -25.09 35.80 29.14
CA THR A 80 -24.93 34.34 29.19
C THR A 80 -23.45 34.00 29.09
N ILE A 81 -22.93 33.18 30.01
CA ILE A 81 -21.53 32.75 30.04
C ILE A 81 -21.43 31.31 29.58
N PHE A 82 -20.50 31.03 28.68
CA PHE A 82 -20.11 29.68 28.28
C PHE A 82 -18.67 29.47 28.73
N ARG A 83 -18.43 28.39 29.47
CA ARG A 83 -17.13 28.10 30.07
C ARG A 83 -16.71 26.67 29.79
N ARG A 84 -15.43 26.49 29.49
CA ARG A 84 -14.80 25.19 29.37
C ARG A 84 -13.39 25.26 29.96
N GLU A 85 -13.02 24.26 30.76
CA GLU A 85 -11.75 24.20 31.49
C GLU A 85 -10.96 22.96 31.09
N SER A 86 -9.64 22.98 31.31
CA SER A 86 -8.74 21.84 31.10
C SER A 86 -8.93 21.19 29.73
N ILE A 87 -8.95 22.01 28.68
CA ILE A 87 -9.27 21.60 27.32
C ILE A 87 -8.02 20.99 26.71
N PRO A 88 -8.02 19.70 26.34
CA PRO A 88 -6.90 19.12 25.62
C PRO A 88 -6.76 19.77 24.23
N GLN A 89 -5.56 19.68 23.66
CA GLN A 89 -5.36 20.03 22.26
C GLN A 89 -6.34 19.22 21.40
N LEU A 90 -7.03 19.89 20.47
CA LEU A 90 -7.87 19.21 19.49
C LEU A 90 -6.98 18.37 18.58
N GLN A 91 -7.11 17.06 18.69
CA GLN A 91 -6.58 16.10 17.74
C GLN A 91 -7.76 15.54 16.95
N VAL A 92 -7.63 15.56 15.63
CA VAL A 92 -8.64 15.06 14.71
C VAL A 92 -8.02 13.88 13.98
N ASP A 93 -8.66 12.72 14.04
CA ASP A 93 -8.12 11.52 13.40
C ASP A 93 -8.03 11.69 11.87
N THR A 94 -7.04 11.06 11.24
CA THR A 94 -6.83 11.15 9.78
C THR A 94 -8.09 10.71 9.04
N HIS A 95 -8.62 11.53 8.11
CA HIS A 95 -9.90 11.31 7.43
C HIS A 95 -11.16 11.42 8.31
N ALA A 96 -11.12 12.10 9.47
CA ALA A 96 -12.35 12.40 10.18
C ALA A 96 -13.25 13.34 9.36
N PRO A 97 -14.57 13.08 9.29
CA PRO A 97 -15.53 13.97 8.64
C PRO A 97 -15.71 15.25 9.44
N TYR A 98 -16.25 16.30 8.80
CA TYR A 98 -16.53 17.57 9.48
C TYR A 98 -17.55 17.41 10.63
N SER A 99 -18.42 16.41 10.54
CA SER A 99 -19.36 16.04 11.60
C SER A 99 -18.65 15.77 12.95
N ALA A 100 -17.43 15.22 12.93
CA ALA A 100 -16.64 14.91 14.11
C ALA A 100 -16.32 16.14 14.97
N VAL A 101 -16.22 17.32 14.34
CA VAL A 101 -15.79 18.55 14.98
C VAL A 101 -16.95 19.48 15.37
N LEU A 102 -18.18 19.21 14.90
CA LEU A 102 -19.38 20.00 15.23
C LEU A 102 -19.69 20.05 16.73
N LYS A 103 -19.27 19.04 17.49
CA LYS A 103 -19.42 18.97 18.96
C LYS A 103 -18.59 20.03 19.70
N HIS A 104 -17.58 20.62 19.05
CA HIS A 104 -16.70 21.61 19.67
C HIS A 104 -17.14 23.06 19.45
N GLN A 105 -18.30 23.27 18.84
CA GLN A 105 -18.83 24.59 18.51
C GLN A 105 -19.92 25.03 19.50
N VAL A 106 -19.93 26.32 19.81
CA VAL A 106 -21.12 27.04 20.29
C VAL A 106 -21.63 27.90 19.15
N GLN A 107 -22.89 27.74 18.79
CA GLN A 107 -23.51 28.42 17.66
C GLN A 107 -24.57 29.40 18.15
N PHE A 108 -24.63 30.55 17.50
CA PHE A 108 -25.59 31.61 17.78
C PHE A 108 -26.32 31.97 16.49
N SER A 109 -27.65 32.09 16.56
CA SER A 109 -28.44 32.58 15.43
C SER A 109 -29.73 33.24 15.88
N GLU A 110 -30.02 34.42 15.33
CA GLU A 110 -31.34 35.05 15.46
C GLU A 110 -32.28 34.74 14.30
N PHE A 111 -31.89 33.86 13.38
CA PHE A 111 -32.82 33.31 12.41
C PHE A 111 -33.73 32.30 13.12
N ALA A 112 -35.04 32.45 12.92
CA ALA A 112 -36.03 31.64 13.62
C ALA A 112 -36.04 30.19 13.13
N ASP A 113 -35.93 30.01 11.81
CA ASP A 113 -36.04 28.73 11.12
C ASP A 113 -35.35 28.82 9.74
N TRP A 114 -35.34 27.71 9.00
CA TRP A 114 -34.77 27.66 7.65
C TRP A 114 -35.56 28.52 6.65
N ALA A 115 -36.86 28.74 6.86
CA ALA A 115 -37.68 29.62 6.03
C ALA A 115 -37.21 31.08 6.13
N ASP A 116 -36.82 31.52 7.32
CA ASP A 116 -36.25 32.85 7.55
C ASP A 116 -34.88 33.01 6.88
N VAL A 117 -34.05 31.97 6.90
CA VAL A 117 -32.78 31.95 6.15
C VAL A 117 -33.05 32.00 4.63
N ALA A 118 -34.03 31.24 4.12
CA ALA A 118 -34.39 31.23 2.71
C ALA A 118 -34.88 32.60 2.23
N ARG A 119 -35.81 33.24 2.95
CA ARG A 119 -36.31 34.59 2.63
C ARG A 119 -35.20 35.65 2.68
N TRP A 120 -34.28 35.51 3.63
CA TRP A 120 -33.11 36.39 3.68
C TRP A 120 -32.20 36.23 2.47
N GLY A 121 -31.85 34.99 2.13
CA GLY A 121 -31.01 34.69 0.96
C GLY A 121 -31.69 35.13 -0.34
N GLU A 122 -32.98 34.87 -0.50
CA GLU A 122 -33.77 35.29 -1.66
C GLU A 122 -33.67 36.81 -1.87
N ARG A 123 -33.81 37.62 -0.81
CA ARG A 123 -33.64 39.08 -0.89
C ARG A 123 -32.23 39.49 -1.34
N LEU A 124 -31.19 38.74 -0.97
CA LEU A 124 -29.82 39.02 -1.42
C LEU A 124 -29.64 38.75 -2.92
N PHE A 125 -30.25 37.67 -3.44
CA PHE A 125 -30.20 37.31 -4.86
C PHE A 125 -31.22 38.06 -5.73
N ALA A 126 -32.23 38.70 -5.13
CA ALA A 126 -33.25 39.47 -5.85
C ALA A 126 -32.75 40.82 -6.38
N GLN A 127 -31.49 41.20 -6.15
CA GLN A 127 -30.92 42.42 -6.73
C GLN A 127 -30.85 42.26 -8.26
N GLY A 128 -31.81 42.90 -8.94
CA GLY A 128 -31.86 42.96 -10.40
C GLY A 128 -30.61 43.61 -10.99
N PRO A 129 -30.40 43.48 -12.30
CA PRO A 129 -29.24 44.08 -12.94
C PRO A 129 -29.27 45.61 -12.80
N SER A 130 -28.08 46.22 -12.74
CA SER A 130 -27.97 47.68 -12.85
C SER A 130 -28.25 48.15 -14.29
N ASN A 131 -27.91 47.31 -15.27
CA ASN A 131 -28.24 47.48 -16.69
C ASN A 131 -28.68 46.14 -17.32
N ALA A 132 -29.96 46.01 -17.68
CA ALA A 132 -30.50 44.78 -18.25
C ALA A 132 -30.03 44.47 -19.68
N ALA A 133 -29.64 45.49 -20.47
CA ALA A 133 -29.40 45.33 -21.90
C ALA A 133 -28.28 44.33 -22.24
N ALA A 134 -27.19 44.32 -21.45
CA ALA A 134 -26.07 43.40 -21.67
C ALA A 134 -26.46 41.93 -21.41
N LEU A 135 -27.29 41.70 -20.39
CA LEU A 135 -27.80 40.35 -20.09
C LEU A 135 -28.81 39.89 -21.14
N ASP A 136 -29.68 40.79 -21.61
CA ASP A 136 -30.66 40.50 -22.66
C ASP A 136 -29.96 40.16 -23.98
N GLN A 137 -28.91 40.91 -24.34
CA GLN A 137 -28.06 40.60 -25.48
C GLN A 137 -27.42 39.22 -25.34
N LYS A 138 -26.80 38.91 -24.19
CA LYS A 138 -26.15 37.61 -23.96
C LYS A 138 -27.15 36.45 -24.01
N ALA A 139 -28.33 36.62 -23.42
CA ALA A 139 -29.41 35.64 -23.51
C ALA A 139 -29.91 35.49 -24.95
N GLY A 140 -30.03 36.57 -25.71
CA GLY A 140 -30.37 36.55 -27.14
C GLY A 140 -29.34 35.79 -27.99
N GLU A 141 -28.05 36.00 -27.75
CA GLU A 141 -26.96 35.25 -28.39
C GLU A 141 -27.07 33.74 -28.12
N ILE A 142 -27.36 33.34 -26.88
CA ILE A 142 -27.53 31.92 -26.50
C ILE A 142 -28.79 31.35 -27.16
N LYS A 143 -29.91 32.09 -27.11
CA LYS A 143 -31.18 31.68 -27.74
C LYS A 143 -31.05 31.53 -29.26
N GLY A 144 -30.20 32.33 -29.90
CA GLY A 144 -29.92 32.25 -31.33
C GLY A 144 -29.12 31.00 -31.75
N GLN A 145 -28.46 30.31 -30.81
CA GLN A 145 -27.65 29.11 -31.11
C GLN A 145 -28.49 27.83 -31.22
N SER A 146 -29.63 27.75 -30.54
CA SER A 146 -30.49 26.57 -30.56
C SER A 146 -31.92 26.91 -30.12
N SER A 147 -32.92 26.25 -30.71
CA SER A 147 -34.32 26.30 -30.26
C SER A 147 -34.61 25.35 -29.08
N ASP A 148 -33.70 24.45 -28.75
CA ASP A 148 -33.83 23.51 -27.64
C ASP A 148 -33.43 24.16 -26.31
N ALA A 149 -34.35 24.16 -25.34
CA ALA A 149 -34.14 24.72 -24.01
C ALA A 149 -32.99 24.04 -23.25
N GLU A 150 -32.77 22.73 -23.45
CA GLU A 150 -31.65 22.03 -22.82
C GLU A 150 -30.30 22.50 -23.40
N GLN A 151 -30.23 22.70 -24.71
CA GLN A 151 -29.02 23.25 -25.35
C GLN A 151 -28.76 24.70 -24.93
N GLN A 152 -29.81 25.51 -24.78
CA GLN A 152 -29.69 26.87 -24.26
C GLN A 152 -29.19 26.88 -22.81
N LEU A 153 -29.69 25.99 -21.95
CA LEU A 153 -29.19 25.79 -20.58
C LEU A 153 -27.71 25.42 -20.58
N LEU A 154 -27.31 24.42 -21.38
CA LEU A 154 -25.92 23.98 -21.48
C LEU A 154 -24.99 25.09 -21.99
N ALA A 155 -25.46 25.92 -22.94
CA ALA A 155 -24.71 27.07 -23.43
C ALA A 155 -24.54 28.15 -22.34
N ALA A 156 -25.60 28.47 -21.59
CA ALA A 156 -25.53 29.41 -20.47
C ALA A 156 -24.62 28.90 -19.34
N LEU A 157 -24.74 27.63 -18.97
CA LEU A 157 -23.90 26.99 -17.97
C LEU A 157 -22.43 27.02 -18.40
N ARG A 158 -22.12 26.57 -19.62
CA ARG A 158 -20.76 26.58 -20.17
C ARG A 158 -20.16 27.98 -20.18
N PHE A 159 -20.94 28.98 -20.56
CA PHE A 159 -20.50 30.36 -20.55
C PHE A 159 -20.11 30.82 -19.14
N VAL A 160 -20.95 30.58 -18.13
CA VAL A 160 -20.62 30.93 -16.75
C VAL A 160 -19.41 30.14 -16.24
N GLN A 161 -19.30 28.87 -16.60
CA GLN A 161 -18.21 28.00 -16.17
C GLN A 161 -16.86 28.38 -16.79
N ALA A 162 -16.82 28.62 -18.11
CA ALA A 162 -15.59 28.81 -18.87
C ALA A 162 -15.20 30.29 -19.08
N ASP A 163 -16.17 31.20 -19.21
CA ASP A 163 -15.92 32.62 -19.55
C ASP A 163 -15.99 33.56 -18.33
N VAL A 164 -16.22 33.03 -17.13
CA VAL A 164 -16.21 33.81 -15.87
C VAL A 164 -15.24 33.17 -14.89
N ARG A 165 -14.13 33.85 -14.60
CA ARG A 165 -13.08 33.35 -13.71
C ARG A 165 -13.55 33.33 -12.25
N TYR A 166 -13.24 32.27 -11.51
CA TYR A 166 -13.55 32.22 -10.07
C TYR A 166 -12.66 33.21 -9.30
N PHE A 167 -13.27 34.23 -8.69
CA PHE A 167 -12.60 35.24 -7.86
C PHE A 167 -13.61 36.02 -7.03
N GLY A 168 -13.50 35.96 -5.71
CA GLY A 168 -14.36 36.67 -4.77
C GLY A 168 -13.60 37.65 -3.89
N THR A 169 -14.29 38.72 -3.49
CA THR A 169 -13.85 39.60 -2.39
C THR A 169 -14.86 39.50 -1.26
N GLU A 170 -14.63 38.54 -0.34
CA GLU A 170 -15.62 38.11 0.66
C GLU A 170 -15.67 39.00 1.91
N THR A 171 -15.63 40.32 1.71
CA THR A 171 -15.61 41.30 2.81
C THR A 171 -16.94 42.06 2.93
N GLY A 172 -17.37 42.32 4.17
CA GLY A 172 -18.60 43.05 4.46
C GLY A 172 -19.83 42.42 3.78
N LEU A 173 -20.61 43.23 3.04
CA LEU A 173 -21.81 42.79 2.33
C LEU A 173 -21.52 41.65 1.33
N ASN A 174 -20.37 41.69 0.67
CA ASN A 174 -19.97 40.73 -0.37
C ASN A 174 -19.59 39.35 0.20
N SER A 175 -19.60 39.18 1.53
CA SER A 175 -19.49 37.85 2.14
C SER A 175 -20.63 36.92 1.71
N HIS A 176 -21.87 37.43 1.59
CA HIS A 176 -23.05 36.62 1.23
C HIS A 176 -23.91 37.23 0.13
N ARG A 177 -23.84 38.55 -0.09
CA ARG A 177 -24.58 39.21 -1.17
C ARG A 177 -23.84 39.02 -2.49
N PRO A 178 -24.47 38.45 -3.53
CA PRO A 178 -23.86 38.38 -4.86
C PRO A 178 -23.72 39.77 -5.49
N ALA A 179 -22.70 39.94 -6.31
CA ALA A 179 -22.58 41.08 -7.21
C ALA A 179 -23.73 41.07 -8.24
N PRO A 180 -24.17 42.25 -8.73
CA PRO A 180 -25.16 42.32 -9.79
C PRO A 180 -24.74 41.49 -11.02
N PRO A 181 -25.65 40.71 -11.64
CA PRO A 181 -25.29 39.76 -12.69
C PRO A 181 -24.71 40.44 -13.94
N ASP A 182 -25.17 41.64 -14.29
CA ASP A 182 -24.63 42.45 -15.37
C ASP A 182 -23.18 42.89 -15.11
N LYS A 183 -22.84 43.19 -13.86
CA LYS A 183 -21.46 43.48 -13.46
C LYS A 183 -20.57 42.24 -13.55
N VAL A 184 -21.07 41.07 -13.12
CA VAL A 184 -20.34 39.79 -13.25
C VAL A 184 -20.09 39.46 -14.72
N LEU A 185 -21.10 39.68 -15.58
CA LEU A 185 -21.01 39.53 -17.03
C LEU A 185 -19.94 40.46 -17.64
N GLU A 186 -19.90 41.72 -17.23
CA GLU A 186 -18.93 42.71 -17.71
C GLU A 186 -17.50 42.39 -17.24
N GLN A 187 -17.32 42.15 -15.94
CA GLN A 187 -15.99 42.01 -15.34
C GLN A 187 -15.35 40.63 -15.56
N ARG A 188 -16.13 39.62 -15.97
CA ARG A 188 -15.65 38.26 -16.26
C ARG A 188 -15.01 37.54 -15.08
N PHE A 189 -15.41 37.89 -13.87
CA PHE A 189 -15.05 37.14 -12.67
C PHE A 189 -16.12 37.25 -11.58
N GLY A 190 -16.14 36.28 -10.67
CA GLY A 190 -17.01 36.24 -9.49
C GLY A 190 -16.77 34.96 -8.69
N ASP A 191 -17.22 34.92 -7.43
CA ASP A 191 -17.22 33.69 -6.61
C ASP A 191 -18.51 32.87 -6.80
N CYS A 192 -18.78 31.91 -5.90
CA CYS A 192 -19.87 30.95 -6.06
C CYS A 192 -21.25 31.60 -6.22
N LYS A 193 -21.58 32.56 -5.35
CA LYS A 193 -22.86 33.27 -5.40
C LYS A 193 -22.97 34.18 -6.63
N ASP A 194 -21.87 34.80 -7.05
CA ASP A 194 -21.84 35.70 -8.22
C ASP A 194 -22.10 34.91 -9.50
N LYS A 195 -21.39 33.79 -9.67
CA LYS A 195 -21.49 32.94 -10.86
C LYS A 195 -22.88 32.29 -10.95
N VAL A 196 -23.40 31.77 -9.84
CA VAL A 196 -24.77 31.24 -9.80
C VAL A 196 -25.81 32.34 -10.04
N GLY A 197 -25.61 33.54 -9.49
CA GLY A 197 -26.47 34.70 -9.73
C GLY A 197 -26.56 35.05 -11.22
N LEU A 198 -25.42 35.11 -11.91
CA LEU A 198 -25.36 35.31 -13.36
C LEU A 198 -26.06 34.18 -14.13
N LEU A 199 -25.81 32.91 -13.77
CA LEU A 199 -26.46 31.76 -14.41
C LEU A 199 -27.98 31.86 -14.31
N VAL A 200 -28.51 32.04 -13.09
CA VAL A 200 -29.95 32.18 -12.84
C VAL A 200 -30.53 33.37 -13.61
N ALA A 201 -29.82 34.50 -13.67
CA ALA A 201 -30.26 35.69 -14.41
C ALA A 201 -30.35 35.48 -15.93
N LEU A 202 -29.44 34.69 -16.51
CA LEU A 202 -29.48 34.31 -17.94
C LEU A 202 -30.59 33.29 -18.21
N LEU A 203 -30.74 32.26 -17.38
CA LEU A 203 -31.75 31.21 -17.56
C LEU A 203 -33.17 31.77 -17.50
N ARG A 204 -33.45 32.67 -16.55
CA ARG A 204 -34.77 33.33 -16.47
C ARG A 204 -35.10 34.13 -17.73
N ARG A 205 -34.12 34.78 -18.37
CA ARG A 205 -34.30 35.49 -19.66
C ARG A 205 -34.52 34.56 -20.85
N LEU A 206 -34.02 33.34 -20.75
CA LEU A 206 -34.27 32.26 -21.72
C LEU A 206 -35.64 31.60 -21.50
N GLY A 207 -36.37 31.97 -20.45
CA GLY A 207 -37.65 31.36 -20.07
C GLY A 207 -37.49 30.03 -19.34
N ILE A 208 -36.32 29.77 -18.75
CA ILE A 208 -36.02 28.57 -17.98
C ILE A 208 -36.11 28.90 -16.49
N GLU A 209 -36.91 28.14 -15.75
CA GLU A 209 -37.08 28.35 -14.31
C GLU A 209 -35.80 27.97 -13.56
N ALA A 210 -35.26 28.92 -12.78
CA ALA A 210 -34.03 28.70 -12.02
C ALA A 210 -34.02 29.48 -10.70
N SER A 211 -33.41 28.88 -9.68
CA SER A 211 -33.21 29.48 -8.35
C SER A 211 -31.86 29.09 -7.74
N PRO A 212 -31.22 29.97 -6.94
CA PRO A 212 -30.01 29.60 -6.20
C PRO A 212 -30.35 28.65 -5.03
N VAL A 213 -29.38 27.84 -4.64
CA VAL A 213 -29.49 26.84 -3.58
C VAL A 213 -28.23 26.91 -2.73
N LEU A 214 -28.37 27.19 -1.45
CA LEU A 214 -27.25 27.18 -0.52
C LEU A 214 -26.92 25.74 -0.11
N VAL A 215 -25.65 25.35 -0.16
CA VAL A 215 -25.19 24.00 0.20
C VAL A 215 -23.93 24.05 1.06
N SER A 216 -23.62 22.95 1.73
CA SER A 216 -22.35 22.78 2.43
C SER A 216 -21.50 21.71 1.77
N SER A 217 -20.31 22.06 1.28
CA SER A 217 -19.39 21.09 0.67
C SER A 217 -18.70 20.17 1.70
N TYR A 218 -18.63 20.61 2.96
CA TYR A 218 -18.01 19.85 4.05
C TYR A 218 -19.00 19.20 5.02
N MET A 219 -20.15 19.82 5.33
CA MET A 219 -21.17 19.20 6.20
C MET A 219 -22.11 18.29 5.43
N ARG A 220 -22.38 18.57 4.15
CA ARG A 220 -23.27 17.78 3.29
C ARG A 220 -24.60 17.45 4.00
N GLY A 221 -24.89 16.17 4.20
CA GLY A 221 -26.07 15.66 4.91
C GLY A 221 -26.22 16.13 6.36
N HIS A 222 -25.17 16.69 6.99
CA HIS A 222 -25.20 17.24 8.35
C HIS A 222 -25.57 18.73 8.43
N ALA A 223 -25.99 19.37 7.32
CA ALA A 223 -26.42 20.76 7.34
C ALA A 223 -27.63 21.03 8.26
N ASP A 224 -28.41 20.02 8.62
CA ASP A 224 -29.50 20.10 9.61
C ASP A 224 -29.06 19.79 11.05
N ALA A 225 -27.81 19.39 11.27
CA ALA A 225 -27.26 19.15 12.60
C ALA A 225 -26.84 20.45 13.32
N VAL A 226 -27.00 21.60 12.66
CA VAL A 226 -26.65 22.95 13.13
C VAL A 226 -27.87 23.86 13.22
N LEU A 227 -27.74 25.01 13.88
CA LEU A 227 -28.83 25.99 13.93
C LEU A 227 -29.18 26.52 12.53
N PRO A 228 -30.46 26.85 12.26
CA PRO A 228 -30.83 27.66 11.11
C PRO A 228 -30.00 28.94 11.08
N SER A 229 -29.09 29.05 10.12
CA SER A 229 -28.14 30.15 10.01
C SER A 229 -27.57 30.19 8.60
N PRO A 230 -27.29 31.39 8.04
CA PRO A 230 -26.48 31.52 6.83
C PRO A 230 -25.11 30.83 6.93
N LEU A 231 -24.53 30.75 8.14
CA LEU A 231 -23.22 30.15 8.39
C LEU A 231 -23.21 28.62 8.26
N ALA A 232 -24.38 27.99 8.06
CA ALA A 232 -24.49 26.57 7.77
C ALA A 232 -24.03 26.21 6.35
N PHE A 233 -23.85 27.20 5.48
CA PHE A 233 -23.53 26.98 4.07
C PHE A 233 -22.21 27.66 3.71
N ASN A 234 -21.46 27.04 2.80
CA ASN A 234 -20.19 27.58 2.30
C ASN A 234 -20.11 27.57 0.77
N HIS A 235 -21.19 27.18 0.09
CA HIS A 235 -21.25 27.13 -1.37
C HIS A 235 -22.67 27.37 -1.88
N VAL A 236 -22.80 27.71 -3.15
CA VAL A 236 -24.07 27.97 -3.83
C VAL A 236 -24.10 27.24 -5.16
N ILE A 237 -25.22 26.58 -5.47
CA ILE A 237 -25.52 25.95 -6.77
C ILE A 237 -26.85 26.47 -7.32
N ALA A 238 -27.23 26.08 -8.54
CA ALA A 238 -28.51 26.42 -9.16
C ALA A 238 -29.43 25.20 -9.22
N ARG A 239 -30.69 25.36 -8.77
CA ARG A 239 -31.81 24.50 -9.15
C ARG A 239 -32.36 25.03 -10.46
N VAL A 240 -32.51 24.16 -11.45
CA VAL A 240 -33.02 24.49 -12.79
C VAL A 240 -34.09 23.51 -13.20
N ASP A 241 -35.27 23.99 -13.56
CA ASP A 241 -36.38 23.16 -14.05
C ASP A 241 -36.50 23.32 -15.57
N VAL A 242 -36.22 22.25 -16.32
CA VAL A 242 -36.27 22.21 -17.79
C VAL A 242 -36.81 20.85 -18.25
N GLY A 243 -37.66 20.83 -19.28
CA GLY A 243 -38.22 19.59 -19.82
C GLY A 243 -39.02 18.76 -18.81
N GLY A 244 -39.60 19.39 -17.78
CA GLY A 244 -40.35 18.72 -16.71
C GLY A 244 -39.47 18.00 -15.68
N LYS A 245 -38.14 18.24 -15.67
CA LYS A 245 -37.19 17.67 -14.72
C LYS A 245 -36.43 18.76 -13.98
N THR A 246 -36.12 18.49 -12.71
CA THR A 246 -35.27 19.34 -11.89
C THR A 246 -33.82 18.90 -11.99
N HIS A 247 -32.94 19.87 -12.25
CA HIS A 247 -31.50 19.70 -12.36
C HIS A 247 -30.80 20.56 -11.32
N TRP A 248 -29.71 20.05 -10.76
CA TRP A 248 -28.85 20.76 -9.81
C TRP A 248 -27.51 21.01 -10.47
N LEU A 249 -27.17 22.26 -10.72
CA LEU A 249 -26.02 22.63 -11.55
C LEU A 249 -25.11 23.59 -10.80
N ASP A 250 -23.81 23.36 -10.89
CA ASP A 250 -22.81 24.20 -10.24
C ASP A 250 -22.12 25.09 -11.29
N GLY A 251 -22.45 26.39 -11.27
CA GLY A 251 -21.85 27.36 -12.16
C GLY A 251 -20.35 27.57 -11.93
N THR A 252 -19.80 27.09 -10.81
CA THR A 252 -18.39 27.29 -10.43
C THR A 252 -17.45 26.24 -11.00
N ARG A 253 -17.98 25.10 -11.45
CA ARG A 253 -17.23 24.00 -12.07
C ARG A 253 -16.70 24.41 -13.44
N GLY A 254 -15.43 24.81 -13.52
CA GLY A 254 -14.77 25.07 -14.80
C GLY A 254 -14.52 23.76 -15.52
N HIS A 255 -14.79 23.69 -16.83
CA HIS A 255 -14.38 22.59 -17.72
C HIS A 255 -15.31 21.36 -17.80
N GLN A 256 -16.59 21.50 -17.45
CA GLN A 256 -17.54 20.41 -17.68
C GLN A 256 -17.88 20.21 -19.17
N SER A 257 -17.91 18.96 -19.62
CA SER A 257 -18.31 18.53 -20.97
C SER A 257 -19.54 17.61 -20.93
N GLY A 258 -19.97 17.07 -22.07
CA GLY A 258 -21.07 16.11 -22.13
C GLY A 258 -22.48 16.68 -21.95
N GLU A 259 -23.43 15.75 -21.85
CA GLU A 259 -24.87 16.01 -21.71
C GLU A 259 -25.25 16.53 -20.31
N LEU A 260 -26.46 17.11 -20.17
CA LEU A 260 -26.94 17.70 -18.92
C LEU A 260 -26.99 16.70 -17.75
N ALA A 261 -27.30 15.43 -18.04
CA ALA A 261 -27.35 14.36 -17.04
C ALA A 261 -25.98 14.15 -16.34
N ASN A 262 -24.88 14.38 -17.05
CA ASN A 262 -23.52 14.14 -16.53
C ASN A 262 -22.98 15.34 -15.73
N ARG A 263 -23.70 16.46 -15.71
CA ARG A 263 -23.26 17.72 -15.07
C ARG A 263 -23.96 18.01 -13.73
N GLN A 264 -24.70 17.04 -13.20
CA GLN A 264 -25.41 17.22 -11.94
C GLN A 264 -24.43 17.43 -10.77
N ALA A 265 -24.75 18.41 -9.93
CA ALA A 265 -24.09 18.68 -8.67
C ALA A 265 -24.71 17.78 -7.59
N ILE A 266 -24.13 16.60 -7.40
CA ILE A 266 -24.64 15.53 -6.54
C ILE A 266 -23.77 15.32 -5.30
N GLY A 267 -24.29 14.62 -4.28
CA GLY A 267 -23.51 14.24 -3.09
C GLY A 267 -23.36 15.34 -2.03
N PHE A 268 -24.13 16.41 -2.14
CA PHE A 268 -24.35 17.38 -1.06
C PHE A 268 -25.41 16.91 -0.05
N ASP A 269 -26.30 16.00 -0.47
CA ASP A 269 -27.44 15.40 0.25
C ASP A 269 -28.53 16.38 0.74
N LYS A 270 -28.16 17.58 1.22
CA LYS A 270 -29.08 18.62 1.67
C LYS A 270 -28.66 20.01 1.17
N GLY A 271 -29.65 20.84 0.86
CA GLY A 271 -29.45 22.23 0.48
C GLY A 271 -30.67 23.08 0.78
N LEU A 272 -30.52 24.41 0.75
CA LEU A 272 -31.61 25.36 0.96
C LEU A 272 -31.88 26.16 -0.32
N PRO A 273 -32.90 25.78 -1.12
CA PRO A 273 -33.35 26.59 -2.23
C PRO A 273 -33.82 27.96 -1.75
N LEU A 274 -33.47 29.02 -2.47
CA LEU A 274 -33.84 30.39 -2.12
C LEU A 274 -35.11 30.79 -2.89
N ALA A 275 -36.26 30.49 -2.28
CA ALA A 275 -37.58 30.86 -2.78
C ALA A 275 -38.57 31.10 -1.61
N ALA A 276 -39.58 31.93 -1.85
CA ALA A 276 -40.54 32.37 -0.84
C ALA A 276 -41.36 31.23 -0.18
N ASP A 277 -41.57 30.11 -0.86
CA ASP A 277 -42.36 28.95 -0.40
C ASP A 277 -41.54 27.91 0.36
N VAL A 278 -40.22 28.08 0.46
CA VAL A 278 -39.31 27.14 1.12
C VAL A 278 -39.40 27.26 2.64
N THR A 279 -39.61 26.13 3.32
CA THR A 279 -39.74 26.04 4.79
C THR A 279 -38.67 25.20 5.48
N ALA A 280 -37.97 24.35 4.74
CA ALA A 280 -36.95 23.43 5.25
C ALA A 280 -35.84 23.20 4.22
N LEU A 281 -34.76 22.52 4.62
CA LEU A 281 -33.76 22.03 3.69
C LEU A 281 -34.38 21.01 2.72
N ALA A 282 -34.05 21.13 1.44
CA ALA A 282 -34.39 20.16 0.41
C ALA A 282 -33.40 19.00 0.42
N ALA A 283 -33.90 17.79 0.18
CA ALA A 283 -33.05 16.64 -0.16
C ALA A 283 -32.51 16.82 -1.58
N LEU A 284 -31.20 16.69 -1.73
CA LEU A 284 -30.51 16.75 -3.01
C LEU A 284 -30.19 15.34 -3.52
N PRO A 285 -29.95 15.15 -4.83
CA PRO A 285 -29.58 13.85 -5.35
C PRO A 285 -28.31 13.32 -4.67
N ASN A 286 -28.40 12.09 -4.17
CA ASN A 286 -27.24 11.37 -3.67
C ASN A 286 -26.40 10.84 -4.84
N ALA A 287 -25.22 10.33 -4.53
CA ALA A 287 -24.28 9.81 -5.53
C ALA A 287 -24.00 8.30 -5.42
N PHE A 288 -24.74 7.57 -4.59
CA PHE A 288 -24.44 6.15 -4.29
C PHE A 288 -24.54 5.25 -5.53
N GLY A 289 -25.39 5.61 -6.50
CA GLY A 289 -25.55 4.90 -7.77
C GLY A 289 -24.59 5.34 -8.88
N GLU A 290 -23.79 6.39 -8.65
CA GLU A 290 -23.02 7.04 -9.70
C GLU A 290 -21.58 6.51 -9.76
N LYS A 291 -21.07 6.31 -10.98
CA LYS A 291 -19.67 5.94 -11.19
C LYS A 291 -18.77 7.11 -10.83
N ARG A 292 -17.86 6.89 -9.89
CA ARG A 292 -16.89 7.90 -9.44
C ARG A 292 -15.51 7.69 -10.04
N MET A 293 -15.08 6.44 -10.10
CA MET A 293 -13.74 6.07 -10.57
C MET A 293 -13.75 4.71 -11.25
N GLU A 294 -13.06 4.61 -12.38
CA GLU A 294 -12.75 3.33 -13.03
C GLU A 294 -11.25 3.27 -13.32
N VAL A 295 -10.56 2.25 -12.79
CA VAL A 295 -9.17 1.94 -13.10
C VAL A 295 -9.12 0.73 -14.01
N ARG A 296 -8.38 0.85 -15.11
CA ARG A 296 -8.08 -0.28 -16.00
C ARG A 296 -6.57 -0.42 -16.17
N ASP A 297 -6.04 -1.47 -15.59
CA ASP A 297 -4.62 -1.83 -15.67
C ASP A 297 -4.44 -2.97 -16.67
N ILE A 298 -3.53 -2.81 -17.62
CA ILE A 298 -3.21 -3.84 -18.62
C ILE A 298 -1.72 -4.14 -18.58
N PHE A 299 -1.38 -5.29 -18.01
CA PHE A 299 -0.05 -5.87 -17.95
C PHE A 299 0.17 -6.75 -19.19
N ARG A 300 1.20 -6.46 -19.98
CA ARG A 300 1.53 -7.22 -21.19
C ARG A 300 2.83 -7.97 -21.01
N VAL A 301 2.72 -9.29 -21.07
CA VAL A 301 3.81 -10.24 -20.97
C VAL A 301 4.12 -10.75 -22.38
N THR A 302 5.10 -10.11 -23.02
CA THR A 302 5.56 -10.54 -24.36
C THR A 302 6.53 -11.72 -24.26
N ARG A 303 7.51 -11.62 -23.35
CA ARG A 303 8.42 -12.71 -22.99
C ARG A 303 8.61 -12.72 -21.48
N PHE A 304 8.63 -13.90 -20.86
CA PHE A 304 8.80 -14.03 -19.41
C PHE A 304 10.18 -13.61 -18.88
N VAL A 305 11.20 -13.62 -19.75
CA VAL A 305 12.56 -13.19 -19.42
C VAL A 305 12.72 -11.67 -19.36
N ASP A 306 11.80 -10.94 -19.98
CA ASP A 306 11.80 -9.49 -20.02
C ASP A 306 10.95 -8.91 -18.89
N GLY A 307 11.05 -7.59 -18.71
CA GLY A 307 10.09 -6.85 -17.91
C GLY A 307 8.68 -6.85 -18.51
N VAL A 308 7.70 -6.53 -17.67
CA VAL A 308 6.30 -6.41 -18.06
C VAL A 308 5.96 -4.95 -18.36
N ALA A 309 5.27 -4.71 -19.47
CA ALA A 309 4.72 -3.39 -19.78
C ALA A 309 3.34 -3.24 -19.11
N LEU A 310 3.15 -2.19 -18.33
CA LEU A 310 1.88 -1.85 -17.69
C LEU A 310 1.34 -0.55 -18.28
N GLU A 311 0.14 -0.57 -18.83
CA GLU A 311 -0.65 0.63 -19.09
C GLU A 311 -1.75 0.74 -18.03
N SER A 312 -1.77 1.84 -17.28
CA SER A 312 -2.86 2.15 -16.35
C SER A 312 -3.71 3.28 -16.93
N ARG A 313 -5.03 3.10 -16.96
CA ARG A 313 -6.01 4.14 -17.31
C ARG A 313 -6.90 4.39 -16.11
N ILE A 314 -6.81 5.59 -15.55
CA ILE A 314 -7.57 6.00 -14.37
C ILE A 314 -8.59 7.04 -14.79
N THR A 315 -9.87 6.68 -14.83
CA THR A 315 -10.95 7.56 -15.24
C THR A 315 -11.75 8.06 -14.04
N TYR A 316 -11.75 9.37 -13.84
CA TYR A 316 -12.51 10.08 -12.80
C TYR A 316 -13.80 10.67 -13.38
N ARG A 317 -14.87 10.70 -12.57
CA ARG A 317 -16.20 11.26 -12.92
C ARG A 317 -16.79 12.09 -11.78
N GLY A 318 -17.71 12.99 -12.15
CA GLY A 318 -18.37 13.90 -11.21
C GLY A 318 -17.35 14.68 -10.38
N ASP A 319 -17.56 14.75 -9.06
CA ASP A 319 -16.70 15.55 -8.17
C ASP A 319 -15.23 15.13 -8.17
N LEU A 320 -14.93 13.84 -8.41
CA LEU A 320 -13.53 13.41 -8.55
C LEU A 320 -12.89 13.92 -9.84
N ALA A 321 -13.67 14.03 -10.93
CA ALA A 321 -13.19 14.65 -12.16
C ALA A 321 -12.92 16.14 -11.94
N GLU A 322 -13.81 16.85 -11.26
CA GLU A 322 -13.63 18.28 -10.91
C GLU A 322 -12.36 18.50 -10.09
N LEU A 323 -12.17 17.73 -9.01
CA LEU A 323 -10.96 17.80 -8.19
C LEU A 323 -9.69 17.51 -9.00
N MET A 324 -9.75 16.56 -9.94
CA MET A 324 -8.61 16.25 -10.79
C MET A 324 -8.33 17.38 -11.80
N ARG A 325 -9.35 17.98 -12.42
CA ARG A 325 -9.16 19.14 -13.31
C ARG A 325 -8.57 20.32 -12.57
N GLU A 326 -9.05 20.60 -11.37
CA GLU A 326 -8.50 21.67 -10.52
C GLU A 326 -7.04 21.39 -10.17
N ALA A 327 -6.71 20.16 -9.76
CA ALA A 327 -5.33 19.76 -9.50
C ALA A 327 -4.44 19.97 -10.73
N LEU A 328 -4.88 19.52 -11.91
CA LEU A 328 -4.15 19.69 -13.17
C LEU A 328 -3.98 21.16 -13.59
N ALA A 329 -4.93 22.03 -13.23
CA ALA A 329 -4.87 23.46 -13.53
C ALA A 329 -3.98 24.26 -12.56
N THR A 330 -3.80 23.77 -11.33
CA THR A 330 -3.16 24.54 -10.24
C THR A 330 -1.83 23.96 -9.76
N ARG A 331 -1.50 22.71 -10.10
CA ARG A 331 -0.31 21.99 -9.63
C ARG A 331 0.58 21.55 -10.78
N ASN A 332 1.83 21.20 -10.48
CA ASN A 332 2.73 20.58 -11.45
C ASN A 332 2.24 19.15 -11.76
N VAL A 333 2.11 18.82 -13.05
CA VAL A 333 1.69 17.50 -13.53
C VAL A 333 2.60 16.38 -13.01
N ALA A 334 3.91 16.64 -12.86
CA ALA A 334 4.86 15.65 -12.31
C ALA A 334 4.56 15.26 -10.85
N ASP A 335 4.07 16.20 -10.04
CA ASP A 335 3.69 15.93 -8.64
C ASP A 335 2.43 15.07 -8.57
N ILE A 336 1.49 15.30 -9.50
CA ILE A 336 0.27 14.49 -9.64
C ILE A 336 0.64 13.07 -10.09
N GLU A 337 1.51 12.95 -11.10
CA GLU A 337 2.01 11.66 -11.57
C GLU A 337 2.69 10.88 -10.43
N THR A 338 3.54 11.54 -9.64
CA THR A 338 4.21 10.94 -8.48
C THR A 338 3.22 10.38 -7.46
N GLN A 339 2.13 11.11 -7.17
CA GLN A 339 1.09 10.66 -6.26
C GLN A 339 0.35 9.42 -6.79
N LEU A 340 0.05 9.38 -8.10
CA LEU A 340 -0.65 8.26 -8.74
C LEU A 340 0.24 7.01 -8.90
N VAL A 341 1.57 7.20 -8.98
CA VAL A 341 2.53 6.08 -9.00
C VAL A 341 2.66 5.40 -7.64
N ALA A 342 2.41 6.12 -6.53
CA ALA A 342 2.70 5.62 -5.19
C ALA A 342 2.02 4.27 -4.84
N PRO A 343 0.74 4.02 -5.18
CA PRO A 343 0.12 2.71 -4.95
C PRO A 343 0.80 1.57 -5.73
N TYR A 344 1.22 1.81 -6.98
CA TYR A 344 1.93 0.82 -7.80
C TYR A 344 3.34 0.55 -7.27
N ALA A 345 4.08 1.58 -6.85
CA ALA A 345 5.44 1.43 -6.34
C ALA A 345 5.52 0.60 -5.05
N ARG A 346 4.44 0.54 -4.26
CA ARG A 346 4.35 -0.34 -3.07
C ARG A 346 4.35 -1.82 -3.46
N VAL A 347 3.78 -2.16 -4.60
CA VAL A 347 3.69 -3.55 -5.11
C VAL A 347 4.89 -3.87 -6.01
N TYR A 348 5.33 -2.89 -6.80
CA TYR A 348 6.40 -3.03 -7.79
C TYR A 348 7.51 -1.99 -7.53
N PRO A 349 8.44 -2.24 -6.58
CA PRO A 349 9.44 -1.24 -6.18
C PRO A 349 10.40 -0.78 -7.27
N LYS A 350 10.60 -1.59 -8.32
CA LYS A 350 11.45 -1.23 -9.48
C LYS A 350 10.67 -0.82 -10.72
N LEU A 351 9.40 -0.45 -10.55
CA LEU A 351 8.59 0.13 -11.61
C LEU A 351 9.24 1.43 -12.13
N LYS A 352 9.27 1.58 -13.46
CA LYS A 352 9.83 2.75 -14.15
C LYS A 352 8.78 3.33 -15.08
N SER A 353 8.70 4.66 -15.17
CA SER A 353 7.87 5.32 -16.20
C SER A 353 8.46 5.04 -17.59
N ALA A 354 7.62 4.53 -18.48
CA ALA A 354 7.98 4.23 -19.87
C ALA A 354 7.60 5.38 -20.82
N ALA A 355 6.62 6.22 -20.44
CA ALA A 355 6.23 7.40 -21.17
C ALA A 355 5.59 8.43 -20.23
N PRO A 356 5.65 9.74 -20.55
CA PRO A 356 4.96 10.76 -19.77
C PRO A 356 3.46 10.49 -19.65
N MET A 357 2.88 10.79 -18.48
CA MET A 357 1.44 10.66 -18.25
C MET A 357 0.64 11.48 -19.29
N ARG A 358 -0.39 10.86 -19.86
CA ARG A 358 -1.31 11.51 -20.81
C ARG A 358 -2.64 11.81 -20.13
N ILE A 359 -3.24 12.95 -20.45
CA ILE A 359 -4.54 13.39 -19.94
C ILE A 359 -5.54 13.35 -21.10
N GLU A 360 -6.60 12.57 -20.95
CA GLU A 360 -7.66 12.41 -21.94
C GLU A 360 -8.97 12.95 -21.34
N ASN A 361 -9.47 14.07 -21.87
CA ASN A 361 -10.75 14.66 -21.45
C ASN A 361 -11.88 14.14 -22.34
N SER A 362 -12.91 13.56 -21.72
CA SER A 362 -14.11 13.14 -22.45
C SER A 362 -14.90 14.34 -22.95
N GLN A 363 -15.62 14.16 -24.06
CA GLN A 363 -16.54 15.16 -24.62
C GLN A 363 -18.01 14.83 -24.33
N SER A 364 -18.33 13.60 -23.92
CA SER A 364 -19.71 13.09 -23.82
C SER A 364 -20.18 12.82 -22.39
N ASP A 365 -19.29 12.35 -21.51
CA ASP A 365 -19.63 11.91 -20.15
C ASP A 365 -18.90 12.65 -19.02
N ASP A 366 -18.30 13.80 -19.34
CA ASP A 366 -17.60 14.68 -18.40
C ASP A 366 -16.45 14.02 -17.61
N ALA A 367 -15.91 12.90 -18.12
CA ALA A 367 -14.83 12.19 -17.45
C ALA A 367 -13.44 12.76 -17.79
N VAL A 368 -12.51 12.62 -16.83
CA VAL A 368 -11.07 12.85 -17.04
C VAL A 368 -10.34 11.52 -16.88
N THR A 369 -9.58 11.11 -17.89
CA THR A 369 -8.77 9.89 -17.85
C THR A 369 -7.29 10.23 -17.83
N LEU A 370 -6.58 9.70 -16.85
CA LEU A 370 -5.12 9.75 -16.78
C LEU A 370 -4.56 8.42 -17.24
N VAL A 371 -3.68 8.45 -18.25
CA VAL A 371 -3.06 7.26 -18.81
C VAL A 371 -1.57 7.27 -18.48
N GLN A 372 -1.13 6.26 -17.74
CA GLN A 372 0.26 6.07 -17.35
C GLN A 372 0.81 4.81 -18.01
N SER A 373 2.10 4.83 -18.35
CA SER A 373 2.78 3.71 -18.99
C SER A 373 4.06 3.40 -18.23
N PHE A 374 4.24 2.13 -17.87
CA PHE A 374 5.32 1.67 -17.04
C PHE A 374 6.02 0.43 -17.60
N SER A 375 7.28 0.24 -17.20
CA SER A 375 7.99 -1.03 -17.33
C SER A 375 8.31 -1.57 -15.93
N ILE A 376 8.13 -2.89 -15.73
CA ILE A 376 8.36 -3.58 -14.47
C ILE A 376 9.35 -4.72 -14.72
N ASP A 377 10.63 -4.46 -14.46
CA ASP A 377 11.73 -5.39 -14.80
C ASP A 377 11.72 -6.67 -13.95
N ASP A 378 11.24 -6.59 -12.69
CA ASP A 378 11.20 -7.71 -11.73
C ASP A 378 9.77 -8.10 -11.33
N PHE A 379 8.88 -8.11 -12.32
CA PHE A 379 7.47 -8.46 -12.13
C PHE A 379 7.28 -9.88 -11.57
N TRP A 380 8.09 -10.84 -12.03
CA TRP A 380 7.98 -12.24 -11.63
C TRP A 380 8.88 -12.57 -10.43
N ARG A 381 8.30 -13.24 -9.45
CA ARG A 381 9.01 -13.95 -8.38
C ARG A 381 9.02 -15.45 -8.69
N PHE A 382 9.99 -16.19 -8.15
CA PHE A 382 10.11 -17.64 -8.37
C PHE A 382 10.23 -18.40 -7.04
N PRO A 383 9.19 -18.35 -6.18
CA PRO A 383 9.22 -18.94 -4.85
C PRO A 383 9.49 -20.44 -4.96
N GLU A 384 10.51 -20.88 -4.22
CA GLU A 384 10.97 -22.27 -4.21
C GLU A 384 11.22 -22.85 -5.63
N GLN A 385 11.49 -22.00 -6.62
CA GLN A 385 11.67 -22.37 -8.02
C GLN A 385 10.57 -23.31 -8.58
N ARG A 386 9.31 -23.10 -8.16
CA ARG A 386 8.16 -23.91 -8.61
C ARG A 386 7.45 -23.31 -9.82
N ALA A 387 7.00 -22.07 -9.69
CA ALA A 387 6.23 -21.34 -10.70
C ALA A 387 6.56 -19.85 -10.65
N LEU A 388 6.45 -19.16 -11.78
CA LEU A 388 6.56 -17.71 -11.83
C LEU A 388 5.29 -17.12 -11.22
N VAL A 389 5.43 -16.27 -10.21
CA VAL A 389 4.30 -15.66 -9.50
C VAL A 389 4.41 -14.14 -9.49
N ALA A 390 3.27 -13.46 -9.60
CA ALA A 390 3.17 -12.01 -9.47
C ALA A 390 1.88 -11.66 -8.72
N ASP A 391 1.94 -10.63 -7.87
CA ASP A 391 0.77 -10.14 -7.15
C ASP A 391 0.15 -8.97 -7.90
N ILE A 392 -1.16 -9.01 -8.07
CA ILE A 392 -1.98 -7.95 -8.66
C ILE A 392 -2.85 -7.38 -7.54
N VAL A 393 -2.88 -6.06 -7.39
CA VAL A 393 -3.57 -5.37 -6.29
C VAL A 393 -4.55 -4.33 -6.82
N GLU A 394 -5.80 -4.39 -6.36
CA GLU A 394 -6.89 -3.49 -6.77
C GLU A 394 -6.90 -2.25 -5.86
N TRP A 395 -5.85 -1.43 -5.97
CA TRP A 395 -5.57 -0.34 -5.02
C TRP A 395 -6.68 0.71 -4.94
N SER A 396 -7.40 0.99 -6.04
CA SER A 396 -8.42 2.05 -6.04
C SER A 396 -9.62 1.70 -5.16
N VAL A 397 -9.96 0.42 -5.05
CA VAL A 397 -10.99 -0.07 -4.13
C VAL A 397 -10.49 -0.04 -2.69
N ILE A 398 -9.23 -0.39 -2.45
CA ILE A 398 -8.59 -0.30 -1.12
C ILE A 398 -8.62 1.14 -0.61
N GLU A 399 -8.30 2.11 -1.47
CA GLU A 399 -8.34 3.53 -1.12
C GLU A 399 -9.76 4.03 -0.89
N ALA A 400 -10.73 3.61 -1.72
CA ALA A 400 -12.14 3.99 -1.58
C ALA A 400 -12.75 3.52 -0.24
N LEU A 401 -12.43 2.29 0.17
CA LEU A 401 -12.86 1.68 1.43
C LEU A 401 -12.03 2.15 2.64
N ARG A 402 -10.97 2.94 2.43
CA ARG A 402 -10.12 3.47 3.51
C ARG A 402 -9.67 2.38 4.49
N LEU A 403 -9.04 1.30 3.99
CA LEU A 403 -8.53 0.21 4.84
C LEU A 403 -7.74 0.78 6.04
N PRO A 404 -8.28 0.72 7.27
CA PRO A 404 -7.72 1.46 8.39
C PRO A 404 -6.42 0.82 8.87
N ASN A 405 -5.44 1.65 9.19
CA ASN A 405 -4.16 1.27 9.77
C ASN A 405 -3.94 1.85 11.18
N GLU A 406 -4.94 2.52 11.75
CA GLU A 406 -4.87 3.22 13.04
C GLU A 406 -5.73 2.50 14.09
N PRO A 407 -5.13 1.75 15.04
CA PRO A 407 -5.88 0.96 16.02
C PRO A 407 -6.58 1.79 17.11
N ASN A 408 -6.18 3.05 17.32
CA ASN A 408 -6.68 3.92 18.41
C ASN A 408 -7.52 5.10 17.90
N ARG A 409 -8.41 4.84 16.94
CA ARG A 409 -9.30 5.85 16.36
C ARG A 409 -10.52 6.12 17.26
N HIS A 410 -10.85 7.40 17.44
CA HIS A 410 -11.97 7.85 18.26
C HIS A 410 -13.06 8.55 17.43
N ASP A 411 -12.66 9.26 16.37
CA ASP A 411 -13.58 9.97 15.49
C ASP A 411 -14.15 9.06 14.39
N PRO A 412 -15.33 9.38 13.84
CA PRO A 412 -15.83 8.71 12.64
C PRO A 412 -14.77 8.75 11.51
N ILE A 413 -14.87 7.83 10.56
CA ILE A 413 -14.03 7.85 9.34
C ILE A 413 -14.90 8.24 8.14
N ALA A 414 -14.49 9.30 7.44
CA ALA A 414 -15.04 9.61 6.13
C ALA A 414 -14.47 8.62 5.12
N LEU A 415 -15.37 7.95 4.39
CA LEU A 415 -14.98 7.14 3.24
C LEU A 415 -14.66 8.05 2.06
N SER A 416 -14.24 7.47 0.93
CA SER A 416 -14.19 8.26 -0.31
C SER A 416 -15.60 8.74 -0.71
N TYR A 417 -15.69 9.68 -1.65
CA TYR A 417 -16.97 10.22 -2.13
C TYR A 417 -17.95 9.08 -2.45
N PRO A 418 -19.20 9.15 -1.97
CA PRO A 418 -20.17 8.09 -2.22
C PRO A 418 -20.34 7.78 -3.71
N GLY A 419 -20.46 6.49 -4.02
CA GLY A 419 -20.69 5.99 -5.37
C GLY A 419 -19.95 4.69 -5.67
N LEU A 420 -19.79 4.43 -6.97
CA LEU A 420 -19.21 3.22 -7.54
C LEU A 420 -17.74 3.42 -7.93
N TYR A 421 -16.90 2.51 -7.45
CA TYR A 421 -15.48 2.41 -7.72
C TYR A 421 -15.21 1.06 -8.37
N LYS A 422 -14.61 1.07 -9.55
CA LYS A 422 -14.30 -0.15 -10.28
C LYS A 422 -12.82 -0.20 -10.61
N HIS A 423 -12.20 -1.36 -10.40
CA HIS A 423 -10.84 -1.64 -10.80
C HIS A 423 -10.85 -2.92 -11.62
N THR A 424 -10.20 -2.90 -12.77
CA THR A 424 -10.01 -4.05 -13.63
C THR A 424 -8.54 -4.19 -13.98
N SER A 425 -7.90 -5.24 -13.51
CA SER A 425 -6.53 -5.62 -13.85
C SER A 425 -6.53 -6.77 -14.84
N VAL A 426 -5.88 -6.58 -15.99
CA VAL A 426 -5.76 -7.59 -17.06
C VAL A 426 -4.29 -7.93 -17.25
N VAL A 427 -3.96 -9.22 -17.22
CA VAL A 427 -2.65 -9.73 -17.61
C VAL A 427 -2.78 -10.52 -18.90
N GLU A 428 -2.12 -10.03 -19.95
CA GLU A 428 -2.12 -10.59 -21.30
C GLU A 428 -0.80 -11.31 -21.57
N PHE A 429 -0.89 -12.54 -22.06
CA PHE A 429 0.26 -13.37 -22.39
C PHE A 429 0.34 -13.59 -23.91
N SER A 430 1.55 -13.50 -24.47
CA SER A 430 1.77 -13.76 -25.90
C SER A 430 1.76 -15.26 -26.26
N GLU A 431 1.77 -16.13 -25.25
CA GLU A 431 1.76 -17.59 -25.37
C GLU A 431 0.79 -18.25 -24.38
N ASP A 432 0.48 -19.53 -24.59
CA ASP A 432 -0.43 -20.31 -23.73
C ASP A 432 0.24 -20.61 -22.38
N VAL A 433 -0.41 -20.18 -21.30
CA VAL A 433 0.12 -20.29 -19.92
C VAL A 433 -0.83 -21.03 -18.97
N PHE A 434 -2.12 -21.06 -19.29
CA PHE A 434 -3.13 -21.82 -18.56
C PHE A 434 -3.64 -22.98 -19.40
N SER A 435 -3.72 -24.17 -18.80
CA SER A 435 -4.26 -25.37 -19.46
C SER A 435 -5.79 -25.42 -19.46
N THR A 436 -6.44 -24.74 -18.51
CA THR A 436 -7.89 -24.69 -18.38
C THR A 436 -8.34 -23.27 -17.99
N PRO A 437 -9.44 -22.76 -18.55
CA PRO A 437 -10.04 -21.51 -18.07
C PRO A 437 -10.48 -21.62 -16.62
N GLY A 438 -10.30 -20.55 -15.86
CA GLY A 438 -10.74 -20.44 -14.48
C GLY A 438 -11.74 -19.31 -14.32
N SER A 439 -12.70 -19.47 -13.40
CA SER A 439 -13.54 -18.37 -12.94
C SER A 439 -13.75 -18.48 -11.44
N GLN A 440 -13.57 -17.38 -10.73
CA GLN A 440 -13.86 -17.25 -9.32
C GLN A 440 -14.62 -15.95 -9.09
N ARG A 441 -15.56 -15.98 -8.16
CA ARG A 441 -16.36 -14.81 -7.81
C ARG A 441 -16.51 -14.75 -6.31
N PHE A 442 -16.53 -13.53 -5.79
CA PHE A 442 -16.94 -13.31 -4.40
C PHE A 442 -17.77 -12.04 -4.31
N GLU A 443 -18.61 -12.03 -3.29
CA GLU A 443 -19.35 -10.86 -2.87
C GLU A 443 -19.16 -10.72 -1.37
N GLU A 444 -18.87 -9.50 -0.92
CA GLU A 444 -18.68 -9.13 0.48
C GLU A 444 -19.32 -7.76 0.69
N GLY A 445 -19.73 -7.44 1.91
CA GLY A 445 -20.32 -6.14 2.19
C GLY A 445 -21.16 -6.13 3.47
N GLY A 446 -21.77 -4.98 3.72
CA GLY A 446 -22.60 -4.73 4.88
C GLY A 446 -23.38 -3.43 4.72
N ALA A 447 -23.67 -2.75 5.83
CA ALA A 447 -24.39 -1.49 5.79
C ALA A 447 -23.60 -0.36 5.11
N GLN A 448 -22.27 -0.44 5.12
CA GLN A 448 -21.39 0.63 4.66
C GLN A 448 -21.02 0.53 3.18
N PHE A 449 -20.96 -0.67 2.62
CA PHE A 449 -20.61 -0.91 1.22
C PHE A 449 -21.08 -2.28 0.73
N SER A 450 -21.16 -2.45 -0.59
CA SER A 450 -21.18 -3.74 -1.26
C SER A 450 -19.98 -3.86 -2.18
N LEU A 451 -19.31 -5.01 -2.18
CA LEU A 451 -18.15 -5.29 -3.01
C LEU A 451 -18.37 -6.60 -3.76
N ARG A 452 -18.09 -6.58 -5.06
CA ARG A 452 -18.07 -7.76 -5.91
C ARG A 452 -16.70 -7.90 -6.57
N GLY A 453 -16.14 -9.11 -6.51
CA GLY A 453 -14.91 -9.47 -7.21
C GLY A 453 -15.17 -10.60 -8.19
N VAL A 454 -14.61 -10.49 -9.39
CA VAL A 454 -14.66 -11.51 -10.44
C VAL A 454 -13.25 -11.70 -10.97
N PHE A 455 -12.73 -12.92 -10.84
CA PHE A 455 -11.51 -13.37 -11.47
C PHE A 455 -11.87 -14.32 -12.61
N GLU A 456 -11.38 -14.04 -13.81
CA GLU A 456 -11.59 -14.88 -14.99
C GLU A 456 -10.25 -15.08 -15.69
N SER A 457 -9.94 -16.32 -16.08
CA SER A 457 -8.77 -16.63 -16.88
C SER A 457 -9.15 -17.52 -18.06
N ASN A 458 -8.44 -17.34 -19.16
CA ASN A 458 -8.41 -18.25 -20.30
C ASN A 458 -6.95 -18.62 -20.59
N VAL A 459 -6.67 -19.32 -21.69
CA VAL A 459 -5.32 -19.81 -22.02
C VAL A 459 -4.21 -18.73 -22.08
N ARG A 460 -4.55 -17.47 -22.40
CA ARG A 460 -3.60 -16.36 -22.62
C ARG A 460 -3.96 -15.05 -21.90
N ARG A 461 -4.96 -15.07 -21.03
CA ARG A 461 -5.44 -13.87 -20.37
C ARG A 461 -5.91 -14.20 -18.97
N SER A 462 -5.56 -13.35 -18.02
CA SER A 462 -6.12 -13.31 -16.68
C SER A 462 -6.74 -11.93 -16.47
N GLU A 463 -7.94 -11.87 -15.94
CA GLU A 463 -8.63 -10.63 -15.63
C GLU A 463 -9.19 -10.70 -14.22
N TYR A 464 -8.93 -9.66 -13.45
CA TYR A 464 -9.49 -9.48 -12.13
C TYR A 464 -10.25 -8.15 -12.11
N THR A 465 -11.54 -8.20 -11.84
CA THR A 465 -12.39 -7.02 -11.74
C THR A 465 -13.00 -6.95 -10.35
N THR A 466 -12.85 -5.80 -9.70
CA THR A 466 -13.51 -5.47 -8.45
C THR A 466 -14.40 -4.25 -8.62
N GLU A 467 -15.61 -4.30 -8.06
CA GLU A 467 -16.54 -3.17 -8.03
C GLU A 467 -17.04 -2.97 -6.60
N ALA A 468 -16.71 -1.82 -6.02
CA ALA A 468 -17.19 -1.38 -4.72
C ALA A 468 -18.24 -0.29 -4.88
N ARG A 469 -19.39 -0.47 -4.25
CA ARG A 469 -20.40 0.57 -4.04
C ARG A 469 -20.33 1.01 -2.58
N LEU A 470 -19.93 2.25 -2.34
CA LEU A 470 -20.08 2.85 -1.02
C LEU A 470 -21.57 3.18 -0.81
N LEU A 471 -22.09 2.88 0.38
CA LEU A 471 -23.50 3.06 0.75
C LEU A 471 -23.69 4.10 1.87
N VAL A 472 -22.57 4.53 2.45
CA VAL A 472 -22.47 5.62 3.42
C VAL A 472 -21.29 6.52 3.04
N ASP A 473 -21.30 7.75 3.49
CA ASP A 473 -20.21 8.72 3.37
C ASP A 473 -19.25 8.66 4.58
N GLU A 474 -19.74 8.24 5.75
CA GLU A 474 -18.93 8.05 6.95
C GLU A 474 -19.30 6.77 7.73
N VAL A 475 -18.34 6.25 8.51
CA VAL A 475 -18.56 5.15 9.47
C VAL A 475 -18.43 5.70 10.89
N ALA A 476 -19.51 5.56 11.67
CA ALA A 476 -19.59 6.06 13.03
C ALA A 476 -18.64 5.33 14.00
N PRO A 477 -18.17 5.96 15.10
CA PRO A 477 -17.25 5.36 16.06
C PRO A 477 -17.69 4.00 16.60
N LYS A 478 -18.99 3.85 16.88
CA LYS A 478 -19.58 2.59 17.38
C LYS A 478 -19.46 1.42 16.39
N ASP A 479 -19.35 1.70 15.09
CA ASP A 479 -19.32 0.70 14.02
C ASP A 479 -17.88 0.43 13.52
N LEU A 480 -16.89 1.22 13.94
CA LEU A 480 -15.50 1.15 13.48
C LEU A 480 -14.85 -0.22 13.74
N ALA A 481 -15.11 -0.85 14.90
CA ALA A 481 -14.53 -2.14 15.23
C ALA A 481 -15.03 -3.25 14.30
N ALA A 482 -16.34 -3.26 14.02
CA ALA A 482 -16.95 -4.19 13.07
C ALA A 482 -16.46 -3.93 11.64
N TYR A 483 -16.39 -2.65 11.25
CA TYR A 483 -15.88 -2.22 9.95
C TYR A 483 -14.42 -2.65 9.72
N THR A 484 -13.54 -2.40 10.69
CA THR A 484 -12.12 -2.79 10.64
C THR A 484 -11.95 -4.30 10.55
N THR A 485 -12.73 -5.06 11.34
CA THR A 485 -12.71 -6.53 11.30
C THR A 485 -13.10 -7.05 9.91
N MET A 486 -14.17 -6.48 9.33
CA MET A 486 -14.62 -6.82 7.97
C MET A 486 -13.55 -6.49 6.93
N LEU A 487 -12.91 -5.32 7.01
CA LEU A 487 -11.86 -4.91 6.07
C LEU A 487 -10.59 -5.76 6.19
N ASN A 488 -10.17 -6.15 7.40
CA ASN A 488 -9.03 -7.05 7.59
C ASN A 488 -9.29 -8.45 6.98
N LYS A 489 -10.52 -8.96 7.09
CA LYS A 489 -10.94 -10.21 6.44
C LYS A 489 -10.97 -10.07 4.91
N LEU A 490 -11.31 -8.89 4.42
CA LEU A 490 -11.42 -8.59 3.00
C LEU A 490 -10.07 -8.33 2.33
N ALA A 491 -9.08 -7.78 3.05
CA ALA A 491 -7.80 -7.34 2.49
C ALA A 491 -7.10 -8.41 1.61
N PRO A 492 -7.03 -9.69 2.01
CA PRO A 492 -6.40 -10.73 1.17
C PRO A 492 -7.17 -11.02 -0.12
N ARG A 493 -8.43 -10.61 -0.23
CA ARG A 493 -9.25 -10.76 -1.45
C ARG A 493 -9.14 -9.58 -2.39
N LEU A 494 -8.59 -8.44 -1.98
CA LEU A 494 -8.35 -7.27 -2.84
C LEU A 494 -6.99 -7.33 -3.56
N ALA A 495 -6.28 -8.45 -3.40
CA ALA A 495 -5.12 -8.83 -4.17
C ALA A 495 -5.30 -10.25 -4.70
N THR A 496 -4.72 -10.53 -5.86
CA THR A 496 -4.67 -11.87 -6.43
C THR A 496 -3.25 -12.20 -6.86
N THR A 497 -2.80 -13.42 -6.59
CA THR A 497 -1.50 -13.91 -7.07
C THR A 497 -1.73 -14.71 -8.34
N ILE A 498 -1.15 -14.24 -9.44
CA ILE A 498 -1.10 -15.00 -10.68
C ILE A 498 0.11 -15.93 -10.62
N ALA A 499 -0.12 -17.22 -10.81
CA ALA A 499 0.92 -18.23 -10.88
C ALA A 499 0.92 -18.90 -12.26
N VAL A 500 2.05 -18.83 -12.96
CA VAL A 500 2.23 -19.45 -14.27
C VAL A 500 3.43 -20.40 -14.27
N PRO A 501 3.38 -21.52 -15.01
CA PRO A 501 4.49 -22.45 -15.04
C PRO A 501 5.74 -21.83 -15.68
N ALA A 502 6.91 -22.12 -15.11
CA ALA A 502 8.21 -21.77 -15.69
C ALA A 502 8.53 -22.57 -16.98
N LEU A 503 7.66 -23.51 -17.36
CA LEU A 503 7.73 -24.35 -18.55
C LEU A 503 6.52 -24.10 -19.44
N SER A 504 6.67 -24.26 -20.76
CA SER A 504 5.51 -24.31 -21.66
C SER A 504 4.64 -25.53 -21.35
N LEU A 505 3.36 -25.48 -21.71
CA LEU A 505 2.46 -26.63 -21.50
C LEU A 505 3.01 -27.93 -22.13
N PRO A 506 3.55 -27.91 -23.38
CA PRO A 506 4.24 -29.08 -23.93
C PRO A 506 5.50 -29.48 -23.16
N GLY A 507 6.25 -28.51 -22.64
CA GLY A 507 7.44 -28.74 -21.82
C GLY A 507 7.12 -29.43 -20.48
N ILE A 508 5.96 -29.14 -19.88
CA ILE A 508 5.48 -29.84 -18.68
C ILE A 508 5.25 -31.32 -18.98
N ASP A 509 4.63 -31.65 -20.11
CA ASP A 509 4.37 -33.04 -20.47
C ASP A 509 5.64 -33.80 -20.84
N ALA A 510 6.63 -33.13 -21.43
CA ALA A 510 7.97 -33.68 -21.62
C ALA A 510 8.64 -34.00 -20.28
N LEU A 511 8.66 -33.03 -19.34
CA LEU A 511 9.22 -33.23 -18.01
C LEU A 511 8.55 -34.38 -17.26
N LYS A 512 7.22 -34.53 -17.35
CA LYS A 512 6.51 -35.66 -16.72
C LYS A 512 7.02 -37.02 -17.23
N ARG A 513 7.34 -37.13 -18.53
CA ARG A 513 7.91 -38.37 -19.10
C ARG A 513 9.32 -38.62 -18.57
N GLU A 514 10.18 -37.61 -18.58
CA GLU A 514 11.56 -37.71 -18.06
C GLU A 514 11.60 -38.07 -16.57
N LEU A 515 10.69 -37.50 -15.77
CA LEU A 515 10.56 -37.86 -14.34
C LEU A 515 10.11 -39.30 -14.15
N LYS A 516 9.18 -39.79 -14.98
CA LYS A 516 8.75 -41.20 -14.95
C LYS A 516 9.91 -42.14 -15.32
N GLU A 517 10.67 -41.82 -16.36
CA GLU A 517 11.85 -42.60 -16.77
C GLU A 517 12.91 -42.64 -15.67
N THR A 518 13.09 -41.54 -14.94
CA THR A 518 13.99 -41.49 -13.78
C THR A 518 13.51 -42.42 -12.67
N ASP A 519 12.20 -42.40 -12.34
CA ASP A 519 11.62 -43.30 -11.34
C ASP A 519 11.76 -44.77 -11.76
N ASP A 520 11.46 -45.09 -13.02
CA ASP A 520 11.61 -46.43 -13.60
C ASP A 520 13.09 -46.89 -13.55
N ALA A 521 14.04 -45.99 -13.81
CA ALA A 521 15.48 -46.30 -13.72
C ALA A 521 15.93 -46.57 -12.28
N VAL A 522 15.37 -45.87 -11.29
CA VAL A 522 15.62 -46.13 -9.86
C VAL A 522 15.02 -47.49 -9.46
N ARG A 523 13.77 -47.77 -9.84
CA ARG A 523 13.10 -49.06 -9.58
C ARG A 523 13.84 -50.24 -10.22
N ALA A 524 14.32 -50.05 -11.46
CA ALA A 524 15.13 -51.03 -12.17
C ALA A 524 16.58 -51.13 -11.64
N LYS A 525 16.93 -50.42 -10.56
CA LYS A 525 18.27 -50.36 -9.95
C LYS A 525 19.37 -49.91 -10.93
N LYS A 526 19.02 -49.21 -12.01
CA LYS A 526 19.96 -48.57 -12.93
C LYS A 526 20.54 -47.30 -12.33
N LEU A 527 19.72 -46.56 -11.57
CA LEU A 527 20.14 -45.49 -10.67
C LEU A 527 20.02 -45.99 -9.22
N LYS A 528 21.05 -45.76 -8.41
CA LYS A 528 21.13 -46.28 -7.03
C LYS A 528 21.44 -45.15 -6.04
N PRO A 529 20.51 -44.19 -5.82
CA PRO A 529 20.69 -43.20 -4.77
C PRO A 529 20.81 -43.92 -3.42
N ARG A 530 21.84 -43.55 -2.64
CA ARG A 530 22.14 -44.15 -1.32
C ARG A 530 21.29 -43.55 -0.21
N THR A 531 20.90 -42.30 -0.37
CA THR A 531 20.15 -41.53 0.61
C THR A 531 18.87 -40.94 0.00
N ARG A 532 17.96 -40.49 0.85
CA ARG A 532 16.77 -39.74 0.43
C ARG A 532 17.13 -38.43 -0.27
N VAL A 533 18.20 -37.77 0.17
CA VAL A 533 18.68 -36.51 -0.40
C VAL A 533 19.13 -36.72 -1.85
N GLN A 534 19.89 -37.78 -2.13
CA GLN A 534 20.32 -38.12 -3.49
C GLN A 534 19.11 -38.40 -4.42
N TYR A 535 18.09 -39.13 -3.94
CA TYR A 535 16.89 -39.36 -4.74
C TYR A 535 16.14 -38.06 -5.04
N GLN A 536 15.95 -37.20 -4.03
CA GLN A 536 15.31 -35.89 -4.21
C GLN A 536 16.11 -34.99 -5.16
N ALA A 537 17.44 -35.02 -5.08
CA ALA A 537 18.33 -34.28 -5.96
C ALA A 537 18.20 -34.72 -7.42
N LEU A 538 18.07 -36.02 -7.71
CA LEU A 538 17.84 -36.53 -9.07
C LEU A 538 16.56 -35.95 -9.69
N VAL A 539 15.45 -35.98 -8.95
CA VAL A 539 14.17 -35.43 -9.41
C VAL A 539 14.26 -33.92 -9.60
N ARG A 540 14.79 -33.21 -8.60
CA ARG A 540 14.88 -31.75 -8.60
C ARG A 540 15.80 -31.24 -9.71
N LEU A 541 16.87 -31.97 -10.02
CA LEU A 541 17.80 -31.68 -11.11
C LEU A 541 17.12 -31.67 -12.48
N GLN A 542 16.25 -32.65 -12.75
CA GLN A 542 15.49 -32.71 -14.02
C GLN A 542 14.55 -31.50 -14.15
N VAL A 543 13.81 -31.20 -13.07
CA VAL A 543 12.88 -30.06 -13.04
C VAL A 543 13.62 -28.75 -13.33
N LEU A 544 14.71 -28.47 -12.59
CA LEU A 544 15.47 -27.23 -12.76
C LEU A 544 16.14 -27.15 -14.13
N SER A 545 16.65 -28.26 -14.66
CA SER A 545 17.25 -28.29 -16.00
C SER A 545 16.24 -27.94 -17.08
N ALA A 546 15.04 -28.52 -17.01
CA ALA A 546 13.97 -28.18 -17.94
C ALA A 546 13.57 -26.69 -17.81
N GLN A 547 13.41 -26.18 -16.58
CA GLN A 547 13.02 -24.79 -16.34
C GLN A 547 14.07 -23.79 -16.85
N ILE A 548 15.36 -24.07 -16.63
CA ILE A 548 16.46 -23.23 -17.14
C ILE A 548 16.51 -23.29 -18.66
N ALA A 549 16.40 -24.48 -19.26
CA ALA A 549 16.44 -24.67 -20.71
C ALA A 549 15.25 -24.03 -21.43
N ALA A 550 14.11 -23.87 -20.76
CA ALA A 550 12.92 -23.25 -21.34
C ALA A 550 13.09 -21.76 -21.64
N GLY A 551 14.11 -21.09 -21.10
CA GLY A 551 14.39 -19.69 -21.41
C GLY A 551 13.25 -18.74 -21.02
N ARG A 552 12.56 -19.03 -19.92
CA ARG A 552 11.47 -18.20 -19.34
C ARG A 552 11.87 -17.47 -18.05
N LEU A 553 13.08 -17.69 -17.53
CA LEU A 553 13.56 -17.09 -16.30
C LEU A 553 14.36 -15.83 -16.62
N SER A 554 14.01 -14.70 -16.00
CA SER A 554 14.86 -13.50 -16.05
C SER A 554 16.24 -13.79 -15.46
N PRO A 555 17.29 -12.98 -15.74
CA PRO A 555 18.65 -13.25 -15.27
C PRO A 555 18.76 -13.53 -13.76
N SER A 556 18.01 -12.78 -12.93
CA SER A 556 17.98 -12.98 -11.48
C SER A 556 17.33 -14.30 -11.08
N LEU A 557 16.21 -14.67 -11.70
CA LEU A 557 15.52 -15.93 -11.43
C LEU A 557 16.29 -17.14 -11.97
N GLN A 558 16.99 -16.97 -13.09
CA GLN A 558 17.87 -17.97 -13.66
C GLN A 558 19.07 -18.23 -12.75
N ALA A 559 19.67 -17.18 -12.17
CA ALA A 559 20.74 -17.32 -11.18
C ALA A 559 20.28 -18.12 -9.95
N GLN A 560 19.05 -17.87 -9.45
CA GLN A 560 18.48 -18.66 -8.36
C GLN A 560 18.29 -20.13 -8.74
N ALA A 561 17.75 -20.40 -9.93
CA ALA A 561 17.55 -21.78 -10.42
C ALA A 561 18.88 -22.52 -10.61
N LEU A 562 19.89 -21.85 -11.18
CA LEU A 562 21.26 -22.38 -11.34
C LEU A 562 21.91 -22.66 -9.99
N THR A 563 21.75 -21.77 -9.01
CA THR A 563 22.27 -21.99 -7.65
C THR A 563 21.66 -23.25 -7.03
N THR A 564 20.33 -23.37 -7.08
CA THR A 564 19.64 -24.55 -6.56
C THR A 564 20.03 -25.82 -7.32
N ARG A 565 20.25 -25.73 -8.65
CA ARG A 565 20.68 -26.87 -9.49
C ARG A 565 22.11 -27.29 -9.19
N GLY A 566 23.02 -26.34 -8.99
CA GLY A 566 24.39 -26.58 -8.53
C GLY A 566 24.43 -27.34 -7.22
N VAL A 567 23.60 -26.96 -6.24
CA VAL A 567 23.45 -27.72 -4.99
C VAL A 567 22.95 -29.14 -5.23
N GLN A 568 22.05 -29.37 -6.20
CA GLN A 568 21.62 -30.74 -6.53
C GLN A 568 22.75 -31.55 -7.18
N TYR A 569 23.61 -30.92 -7.99
CA TYR A 569 24.80 -31.57 -8.52
C TYR A 569 25.79 -31.95 -7.41
N ASP A 570 26.03 -31.07 -6.45
CA ASP A 570 26.86 -31.36 -5.27
C ASP A 570 26.30 -32.54 -4.47
N ASN A 571 24.98 -32.56 -4.24
CA ASN A 571 24.30 -33.67 -3.55
C ASN A 571 24.43 -35.02 -4.28
N LEU A 572 24.83 -35.02 -5.55
CA LEU A 572 25.06 -36.21 -6.37
C LEU A 572 26.55 -36.47 -6.62
N GLY A 573 27.45 -35.74 -5.96
CA GLY A 573 28.90 -35.86 -6.15
C GLY A 573 29.41 -35.33 -7.49
N ARG A 574 28.59 -34.56 -8.23
CA ARG A 574 28.92 -33.98 -9.55
C ARG A 574 29.50 -32.56 -9.38
N TYR A 575 30.57 -32.44 -8.60
CA TYR A 575 31.10 -31.15 -8.16
C TYR A 575 31.55 -30.22 -9.31
N ASP A 576 32.08 -30.78 -10.41
CA ASP A 576 32.48 -29.98 -11.58
C ASP A 576 31.27 -29.37 -12.31
N ASP A 577 30.13 -30.08 -12.35
CA ASP A 577 28.90 -29.56 -12.95
C ASP A 577 28.28 -28.49 -12.06
N ALA A 578 28.32 -28.69 -10.74
CA ALA A 578 27.92 -27.68 -9.77
C ALA A 578 28.76 -26.40 -9.90
N ALA A 579 30.08 -26.52 -10.04
CA ALA A 579 30.97 -25.37 -10.23
C ALA A 579 30.64 -24.53 -11.46
N LYS A 580 30.24 -25.17 -12.58
CA LYS A 580 29.79 -24.46 -13.79
C LYS A 580 28.50 -23.68 -13.52
N ASP A 581 27.54 -24.29 -12.83
CA ASP A 581 26.27 -23.65 -12.49
C ASP A 581 26.47 -22.47 -11.53
N PHE A 582 27.31 -22.61 -10.50
CA PHE A 582 27.64 -21.52 -9.59
C PHE A 582 28.38 -20.39 -10.30
N ALA A 583 29.31 -20.70 -11.22
CA ALA A 583 29.99 -19.69 -12.01
C ALA A 583 29.02 -18.89 -12.88
N LEU A 584 28.08 -19.57 -13.56
CA LEU A 584 27.06 -18.91 -14.36
C LEU A 584 26.08 -18.10 -13.50
N ALA A 585 25.67 -18.63 -12.34
CA ALA A 585 24.80 -17.92 -11.41
C ALA A 585 25.45 -16.63 -10.90
N LEU A 586 26.73 -16.68 -10.51
CA LEU A 586 27.50 -15.50 -10.08
C LEU A 586 27.77 -14.51 -11.22
N GLN A 587 27.85 -14.97 -12.47
CA GLN A 587 27.93 -14.07 -13.63
C GLN A 587 26.63 -13.28 -13.82
N LEU A 588 25.48 -13.93 -13.61
CA LEU A 588 24.15 -13.31 -13.75
C LEU A 588 23.80 -12.43 -12.53
N ALA A 589 24.21 -12.84 -11.33
CA ALA A 589 23.94 -12.16 -10.07
C ALA A 589 25.14 -12.33 -9.11
N PRO A 590 26.15 -11.44 -9.17
CA PRO A 590 27.43 -11.61 -8.45
C PRO A 590 27.32 -11.43 -6.93
N ASP A 591 26.32 -10.68 -6.46
CA ASP A 591 26.19 -10.24 -5.08
C ASP A 591 25.06 -10.97 -4.31
N VAL A 592 24.89 -12.27 -4.56
CA VAL A 592 23.90 -13.11 -3.88
C VAL A 592 24.60 -14.01 -2.86
N PRO A 593 24.49 -13.75 -1.54
CA PRO A 593 25.19 -14.50 -0.50
C PRO A 593 24.92 -16.01 -0.55
N GLU A 594 23.69 -16.42 -0.87
CA GLU A 594 23.31 -17.83 -0.99
C GLU A 594 24.12 -18.54 -2.08
N THR A 595 24.28 -17.91 -3.24
CA THR A 595 25.08 -18.43 -4.36
C THR A 595 26.56 -18.45 -4.01
N GLN A 596 27.07 -17.39 -3.37
CA GLN A 596 28.46 -17.30 -2.93
C GLN A 596 28.80 -18.38 -1.90
N ASN A 597 27.94 -18.56 -0.90
CA ASN A 597 28.10 -19.59 0.11
C ASN A 597 28.07 -21.00 -0.50
N ALA A 598 27.13 -21.29 -1.41
CA ALA A 598 27.08 -22.57 -2.12
C ALA A 598 28.35 -22.81 -2.97
N ALA A 599 28.83 -21.79 -3.68
CA ALA A 599 30.07 -21.86 -4.46
C ALA A 599 31.31 -22.10 -3.57
N ALA A 600 31.35 -21.50 -2.37
CA ALA A 600 32.44 -21.71 -1.42
C ALA A 600 32.44 -23.14 -0.85
N VAL A 601 31.27 -23.71 -0.55
CA VAL A 601 31.14 -25.11 -0.13
C VAL A 601 31.56 -26.07 -1.26
N ASN A 602 31.15 -25.80 -2.50
CA ASN A 602 31.60 -26.58 -3.66
C ASN A 602 33.13 -26.52 -3.86
N ALA A 603 33.75 -25.35 -3.64
CA ALA A 603 35.19 -25.20 -3.69
C ALA A 603 35.92 -26.06 -2.64
N LEU A 604 35.33 -26.31 -1.46
CA LEU A 604 35.87 -27.29 -0.49
C LEU A 604 35.91 -28.71 -1.09
N GLN A 605 34.84 -29.12 -1.77
CA GLN A 605 34.76 -30.45 -2.40
C GLN A 605 35.82 -30.63 -3.48
N LEU A 606 36.05 -29.58 -4.28
CA LEU A 606 37.06 -29.52 -5.33
C LEU A 606 38.48 -29.30 -4.83
N ARG A 607 38.70 -29.21 -3.50
CA ARG A 607 39.99 -28.90 -2.85
C ARG A 607 40.59 -27.54 -3.21
N ASP A 608 39.77 -26.63 -3.72
CA ASP A 608 40.16 -25.26 -3.99
C ASP A 608 39.93 -24.40 -2.73
N TYR A 609 40.70 -24.69 -1.68
CA TYR A 609 40.54 -24.05 -0.37
C TYR A 609 40.84 -22.54 -0.43
N ALA A 610 41.78 -22.13 -1.29
CA ALA A 610 42.10 -20.72 -1.50
C ALA A 610 40.88 -19.96 -2.05
N ARG A 611 40.16 -20.53 -3.02
CA ARG A 611 38.92 -19.97 -3.53
C ARG A 611 37.80 -19.97 -2.49
N ALA A 612 37.65 -21.06 -1.73
CA ALA A 612 36.66 -21.12 -0.64
C ALA A 612 36.89 -19.98 0.38
N VAL A 613 38.13 -19.78 0.86
CA VAL A 613 38.48 -18.67 1.75
C VAL A 613 38.21 -17.31 1.11
N SER A 614 38.59 -17.12 -0.15
CA SER A 614 38.40 -15.85 -0.88
C SER A 614 36.91 -15.47 -0.98
N ILE A 615 36.06 -16.42 -1.39
CA ILE A 615 34.61 -16.20 -1.49
C ILE A 615 34.02 -15.90 -0.11
N SER A 616 34.33 -16.71 0.89
CA SER A 616 33.84 -16.50 2.26
C SER A 616 34.29 -15.17 2.87
N ASN A 617 35.51 -14.71 2.58
CA ASN A 617 35.99 -13.38 2.97
C ASN A 617 35.12 -12.28 2.34
N GLY A 618 34.78 -12.42 1.05
CA GLY A 618 33.89 -11.48 0.37
C GLY A 618 32.50 -11.40 1.00
N VAL A 619 31.92 -12.53 1.40
CA VAL A 619 30.64 -12.57 2.12
C VAL A 619 30.76 -11.93 3.50
N LEU A 620 31.77 -12.32 4.29
CA LEU A 620 31.98 -11.84 5.66
C LEU A 620 32.34 -10.35 5.72
N ALA A 621 32.96 -9.80 4.67
CA ALA A 621 33.21 -8.36 4.57
C ALA A 621 31.91 -7.55 4.46
N LYS A 622 30.85 -8.13 3.87
CA LYS A 622 29.52 -7.50 3.75
C LYS A 622 28.61 -7.80 4.93
N ASN A 623 28.68 -9.03 5.44
CA ASN A 623 27.93 -9.49 6.60
C ASN A 623 28.85 -10.29 7.52
N ALA A 624 29.40 -9.62 8.54
CA ALA A 624 30.29 -10.25 9.49
C ALA A 624 29.61 -11.38 10.27
N ASP A 625 28.28 -11.42 10.39
CA ASP A 625 27.56 -12.43 11.15
C ASP A 625 27.12 -13.64 10.31
N ASP A 626 27.53 -13.73 9.04
CA ASP A 626 27.22 -14.88 8.18
C ASP A 626 27.90 -16.16 8.70
N THR A 627 27.10 -17.00 9.36
CA THR A 627 27.59 -18.24 9.97
C THR A 627 27.97 -19.30 8.94
N ALA A 628 27.35 -19.31 7.76
CA ALA A 628 27.64 -20.28 6.70
C ALA A 628 28.98 -19.97 6.03
N ALA A 629 29.24 -18.70 5.72
CA ALA A 629 30.50 -18.22 5.19
C ALA A 629 31.64 -18.48 6.18
N ARG A 630 31.45 -18.15 7.46
CA ARG A 630 32.45 -18.37 8.51
C ARG A 630 32.75 -19.86 8.72
N ASN A 631 31.72 -20.72 8.75
CA ASN A 631 31.93 -22.16 8.84
C ASN A 631 32.73 -22.68 7.63
N THR A 632 32.40 -22.23 6.43
CA THR A 632 33.11 -22.64 5.20
C THR A 632 34.57 -22.19 5.22
N ARG A 633 34.84 -20.95 5.66
CA ARG A 633 36.20 -20.42 5.83
C ARG A 633 37.00 -21.18 6.88
N ALA A 634 36.38 -21.54 8.01
CA ALA A 634 37.01 -22.35 9.05
C ALA A 634 37.46 -23.71 8.51
N LEU A 635 36.58 -24.39 7.77
CA LEU A 635 36.88 -25.68 7.15
C LEU A 635 37.99 -25.56 6.09
N ALA A 636 37.90 -24.54 5.22
CA ALA A 636 38.93 -24.29 4.20
C ALA A 636 40.31 -24.04 4.83
N SER A 637 40.35 -23.25 5.91
CA SER A 637 41.57 -22.95 6.67
C SER A 637 42.13 -24.21 7.32
N TYR A 638 41.27 -25.03 7.92
CA TYR A 638 41.68 -26.31 8.52
C TYR A 638 42.32 -27.24 7.49
N PHE A 639 41.70 -27.42 6.32
CA PHE A 639 42.26 -28.28 5.27
C PHE A 639 43.51 -27.69 4.61
N SER A 640 43.66 -26.37 4.62
CA SER A 640 44.87 -25.66 4.19
C SER A 640 45.99 -25.67 5.24
N ARG A 641 45.74 -26.30 6.41
CA ARG A 641 46.64 -26.37 7.58
C ARG A 641 46.90 -25.05 8.28
N ASP A 642 46.06 -24.04 8.03
CA ASP A 642 46.01 -22.83 8.84
C ASP A 642 45.06 -23.06 10.03
N TYR A 643 45.56 -23.83 11.01
CA TYR A 643 44.79 -24.21 12.18
C TYR A 643 44.49 -23.03 13.10
N ALA A 644 45.32 -21.98 13.07
CA ALA A 644 45.09 -20.76 13.84
C ALA A 644 43.89 -19.98 13.30
N ALA A 645 43.81 -19.79 11.97
CA ALA A 645 42.66 -19.16 11.34
C ALA A 645 41.38 -19.99 11.49
N ALA A 646 41.47 -21.32 11.32
CA ALA A 646 40.35 -22.22 11.53
C ALA A 646 39.80 -22.13 12.97
N LYS A 647 40.69 -22.14 13.97
CA LYS A 647 40.33 -21.98 15.38
C LYS A 647 39.62 -20.64 15.63
N ALA A 648 40.15 -19.54 15.11
CA ALA A 648 39.58 -18.21 15.32
C ALA A 648 38.13 -18.12 14.80
N ASP A 649 37.85 -18.67 13.62
CA ASP A 649 36.49 -18.71 13.07
C ASP A 649 35.55 -19.62 13.88
N LEU A 650 36.05 -20.76 14.37
CA LEU A 650 35.25 -21.70 15.18
C LEU A 650 34.93 -21.15 16.57
N ASP A 651 35.88 -20.46 17.21
CA ASP A 651 35.65 -19.75 18.48
C ASP A 651 34.56 -18.69 18.31
N GLU A 652 34.60 -17.94 17.20
CA GLU A 652 33.58 -16.93 16.88
C GLU A 652 32.20 -17.58 16.64
N LEU A 653 32.14 -18.68 15.87
CA LEU A 653 30.88 -19.42 15.63
C LEU A 653 30.25 -19.90 16.93
N LEU A 654 31.05 -20.39 17.88
CA LEU A 654 30.56 -20.95 19.14
C LEU A 654 30.05 -19.92 20.14
N LYS A 655 30.16 -18.62 19.84
CA LYS A 655 29.43 -17.58 20.59
C LYS A 655 27.91 -17.64 20.32
N ASP A 656 27.50 -18.15 19.17
CA ASP A 656 26.09 -18.37 18.84
C ASP A 656 25.59 -19.71 19.40
N ARG A 657 24.59 -19.65 20.29
CA ARG A 657 23.95 -20.83 20.88
C ARG A 657 23.38 -21.80 19.84
N ALA A 658 22.95 -21.32 18.68
CA ALA A 658 22.48 -22.19 17.60
C ALA A 658 23.62 -23.05 17.05
N GLN A 659 24.83 -22.51 16.90
CA GLN A 659 26.01 -23.27 16.46
C GLN A 659 26.52 -24.23 17.53
N VAL A 660 26.43 -23.84 18.81
CA VAL A 660 26.73 -24.75 19.94
C VAL A 660 25.80 -25.97 19.91
N ARG A 661 24.49 -25.75 19.77
CA ARG A 661 23.49 -26.83 19.66
C ARG A 661 23.69 -27.70 18.42
N ARG A 662 24.24 -27.15 17.34
CA ARG A 662 24.58 -27.90 16.12
C ARG A 662 25.74 -28.89 16.35
N GLY A 663 26.61 -28.66 17.33
CA GLY A 663 27.66 -29.59 17.78
C GLY A 663 28.89 -29.71 16.88
N TYR A 664 28.75 -29.69 15.56
CA TYR A 664 29.88 -29.86 14.62
C TYR A 664 31.01 -28.81 14.76
N PRO A 665 30.74 -27.50 14.96
CA PRO A 665 31.83 -26.53 15.16
C PRO A 665 32.73 -26.88 16.35
N LEU A 666 32.17 -27.50 17.39
CA LEU A 666 32.95 -27.95 18.56
C LEU A 666 33.84 -29.16 18.24
N VAL A 667 33.36 -30.08 17.39
CA VAL A 667 34.16 -31.21 16.89
C VAL A 667 35.34 -30.69 16.06
N TRP A 668 35.08 -29.75 15.14
CA TRP A 668 36.11 -29.10 14.34
C TRP A 668 37.12 -28.31 15.18
N LEU A 669 36.66 -27.62 16.23
CA LEU A 669 37.53 -26.88 17.14
C LEU A 669 38.48 -27.80 17.90
N SER A 670 37.99 -28.97 18.33
CA SER A 670 38.83 -30.01 18.94
C SER A 670 39.91 -30.49 17.97
N LEU A 671 39.54 -30.79 16.72
CA LEU A 671 40.48 -31.25 15.70
C LEU A 671 41.52 -30.18 15.33
N ALA A 672 41.09 -28.94 15.09
CA ALA A 672 41.99 -27.82 14.78
C ALA A 672 42.96 -27.55 15.94
N SER A 673 42.50 -27.59 17.19
CA SER A 673 43.34 -27.39 18.37
C SER A 673 44.40 -28.48 18.50
N ARG A 674 44.04 -29.75 18.27
CA ARG A 674 45.01 -30.87 18.29
C ARG A 674 46.08 -30.71 17.22
N GLN A 675 45.68 -30.37 16.00
CA GLN A 675 46.61 -30.16 14.90
C GLN A 675 47.52 -28.95 15.11
N ALA A 676 47.08 -27.96 15.89
CA ALA A 676 47.90 -26.83 16.34
C ALA A 676 48.80 -27.15 17.55
N GLY A 677 48.81 -28.41 18.05
CA GLY A 677 49.58 -28.81 19.24
C GLY A 677 49.01 -28.32 20.57
N LEU A 678 47.74 -27.89 20.59
CA LEU A 678 47.05 -27.41 21.79
C LEU A 678 46.24 -28.55 22.46
N ASP A 679 46.03 -28.43 23.77
CA ASP A 679 45.14 -29.34 24.50
C ASP A 679 43.67 -29.05 24.18
N ALA A 680 43.09 -29.85 23.28
CA ALA A 680 41.69 -29.72 22.88
C ALA A 680 40.67 -29.95 24.01
N SER A 681 41.03 -30.61 25.11
CA SER A 681 40.12 -30.79 26.26
C SER A 681 39.88 -29.47 27.00
N SER A 682 40.90 -28.61 27.06
CA SER A 682 40.81 -27.28 27.66
C SER A 682 39.90 -26.33 26.87
N VAL A 683 39.91 -26.43 25.53
CA VAL A 683 39.13 -25.54 24.64
C VAL A 683 37.65 -25.96 24.55
N THR A 684 37.37 -27.26 24.63
CA THR A 684 36.01 -27.80 24.46
C THR A 684 35.22 -27.98 25.77
N SER A 685 35.88 -27.86 26.92
CA SER A 685 35.24 -27.97 28.25
C SER A 685 34.57 -26.67 28.73
N ALA A 686 34.84 -25.54 28.06
CA ALA A 686 34.24 -24.24 28.36
C ALA A 686 32.72 -24.18 28.08
N ILE A 687 32.21 -25.09 27.25
CA ILE A 687 30.77 -25.19 26.93
C ILE A 687 30.13 -26.24 27.84
N ALA A 688 29.07 -25.82 28.55
CA ALA A 688 28.33 -26.66 29.48
C ALA A 688 27.54 -27.77 28.76
N ASP A 689 27.38 -28.92 29.42
CA ASP A 689 26.79 -30.13 28.83
C ASP A 689 25.32 -29.98 28.42
N ASP A 690 24.58 -29.08 29.09
CA ASP A 690 23.18 -28.75 28.85
C ASP A 690 22.96 -27.87 27.60
N GLN A 691 24.02 -27.26 27.07
CA GLN A 691 23.97 -26.43 25.86
C GLN A 691 24.20 -27.23 24.57
N LEU A 692 24.70 -28.45 24.69
CA LEU A 692 25.05 -29.34 23.59
C LEU A 692 23.83 -30.11 23.05
N PRO A 693 23.90 -30.67 21.82
CA PRO A 693 22.80 -31.48 21.28
C PRO A 693 22.45 -32.67 22.19
N SER A 694 21.16 -33.05 22.19
CA SER A 694 20.66 -34.23 22.91
C SER A 694 20.92 -35.54 22.16
N ASP A 695 20.81 -35.48 20.83
CA ASP A 695 20.92 -36.62 19.92
C ASP A 695 22.15 -36.45 19.01
N TRP A 696 22.21 -37.13 17.88
CA TRP A 696 23.31 -36.96 16.92
C TRP A 696 23.51 -35.48 16.53
N PRO A 697 24.75 -34.91 16.54
CA PRO A 697 26.06 -35.55 16.67
C PRO A 697 26.63 -35.62 18.10
N ARG A 698 25.80 -35.70 19.16
CA ARG A 698 26.26 -35.74 20.56
C ARG A 698 27.35 -36.77 20.85
N PRO A 699 27.29 -38.02 20.36
CA PRO A 699 28.41 -38.96 20.53
C PRO A 699 29.73 -38.45 19.93
N LEU A 700 29.71 -37.76 18.78
CA LEU A 700 30.91 -37.14 18.20
C LEU A 700 31.44 -36.01 19.07
N VAL A 701 30.56 -35.21 19.64
CA VAL A 701 30.94 -34.13 20.57
C VAL A 701 31.57 -34.70 21.84
N ASP A 702 30.96 -35.70 22.46
CA ASP A 702 31.48 -36.34 23.67
C ASP A 702 32.82 -37.04 23.40
N TRP A 703 32.99 -37.65 22.23
CA TRP A 703 34.25 -38.22 21.78
C TRP A 703 35.33 -37.16 21.53
N ALA A 704 34.98 -36.04 20.89
CA ALA A 704 35.89 -34.92 20.67
C ALA A 704 36.37 -34.30 21.99
N ARG A 705 35.54 -34.38 23.04
CA ARG A 705 35.83 -33.97 24.43
C ARG A 705 36.52 -35.06 25.26
N GLY A 706 36.75 -36.24 24.70
CA GLY A 706 37.44 -37.36 25.37
C GLY A 706 36.61 -38.15 26.38
N LYS A 707 35.28 -37.98 26.41
CA LYS A 707 34.38 -38.68 27.34
C LYS A 707 34.06 -40.12 26.92
N ILE A 708 34.08 -40.41 25.62
CA ILE A 708 33.82 -41.74 25.07
C ILE A 708 34.87 -42.11 24.02
N ASN A 709 34.99 -43.41 23.72
CA ASN A 709 35.91 -43.93 22.72
C ASN A 709 35.27 -44.02 21.31
N ALA A 710 36.08 -44.29 20.28
CA ALA A 710 35.62 -44.38 18.89
C ALA A 710 34.57 -45.48 18.67
N GLU A 711 34.66 -46.61 19.38
CA GLU A 711 33.70 -47.71 19.28
C GLU A 711 32.29 -47.30 19.72
N ALA A 712 32.19 -46.52 20.80
CA ALA A 712 30.92 -45.98 21.29
C ALA A 712 30.28 -45.00 20.29
N VAL A 713 31.08 -44.17 19.60
CA VAL A 713 30.59 -43.30 18.51
C VAL A 713 29.99 -44.13 17.38
N ILE A 714 30.71 -45.16 16.93
CA ILE A 714 30.29 -46.02 15.82
C ILE A 714 29.02 -46.80 16.20
N ALA A 715 28.91 -47.27 17.45
CA ALA A 715 27.70 -47.93 17.95
C ALA A 715 26.50 -46.98 17.92
N GLY A 716 26.68 -45.73 18.37
CA GLY A 716 25.64 -44.70 18.30
C GLY A 716 25.24 -44.34 16.86
N ALA A 717 26.19 -44.30 15.93
CA ALA A 717 25.94 -43.99 14.52
C ALA A 717 25.03 -45.03 13.84
N LYS A 718 25.14 -46.31 14.22
CA LYS A 718 24.38 -47.43 13.64
C LYS A 718 22.90 -47.48 14.04
N ALA A 719 22.50 -46.75 15.09
CA ALA A 719 21.16 -46.87 15.65
C ALA A 719 20.13 -46.08 14.82
N GLY A 720 19.01 -46.70 14.45
CA GLY A 720 17.87 -46.03 13.77
C GLY A 720 18.05 -45.78 12.27
N GLU A 721 17.06 -45.12 11.66
CA GLU A 721 17.13 -44.69 10.24
C GLU A 721 18.22 -43.63 10.02
N GLY A 722 18.87 -43.62 8.85
CA GLY A 722 19.96 -42.69 8.54
C GLY A 722 21.34 -43.14 9.04
N ALA A 723 21.54 -44.45 9.22
CA ALA A 723 22.78 -45.00 9.74
C ALA A 723 23.98 -44.75 8.81
N ALA A 724 23.77 -44.73 7.48
CA ALA A 724 24.84 -44.47 6.51
C ALA A 724 25.38 -43.05 6.65
N GLU A 725 24.51 -42.06 6.82
CA GLU A 725 24.83 -40.65 7.02
C GLU A 725 25.67 -40.46 8.29
N ARG A 726 25.18 -40.97 9.43
CA ARG A 726 25.91 -40.88 10.71
C ARG A 726 27.23 -41.65 10.68
N LEU A 727 27.27 -42.80 10.01
CA LEU A 727 28.51 -43.57 9.87
C LEU A 727 29.53 -42.85 8.99
N CYS A 728 29.10 -42.17 7.94
CA CYS A 728 29.97 -41.36 7.08
C CYS A 728 30.68 -40.30 7.91
N GLU A 729 29.93 -39.54 8.69
CA GLU A 729 30.46 -38.53 9.61
C GLU A 729 31.37 -39.15 10.67
N ALA A 730 30.91 -40.21 11.34
CA ALA A 730 31.67 -40.88 12.38
C ALA A 730 33.05 -41.33 11.91
N TYR A 731 33.07 -42.03 10.77
CA TYR A 731 34.30 -42.54 10.22
C TYR A 731 35.23 -41.42 9.76
N PHE A 732 34.70 -40.36 9.14
CA PHE A 732 35.51 -39.21 8.75
C PHE A 732 36.17 -38.53 9.95
N TYR A 733 35.40 -38.15 10.98
CA TYR A 733 35.95 -37.45 12.14
C TYR A 733 36.97 -38.30 12.89
N ILE A 734 36.71 -39.61 13.05
CA ILE A 734 37.67 -40.56 13.64
C ILE A 734 38.95 -40.65 12.79
N GLY A 735 38.83 -40.69 11.46
CA GLY A 735 39.94 -40.67 10.53
C GLY A 735 40.80 -39.40 10.66
N GLU A 736 40.18 -38.23 10.75
CA GLU A 736 40.88 -36.95 10.98
C GLU A 736 41.65 -36.93 12.31
N ARG A 737 41.12 -37.57 13.36
CA ARG A 737 41.85 -37.69 14.63
C ARG A 737 43.06 -38.61 14.52
N TYR A 738 42.93 -39.79 13.90
CA TYR A 738 44.09 -40.66 13.67
C TYR A 738 45.15 -39.99 12.79
N MET A 739 44.72 -39.17 11.82
CA MET A 739 45.60 -38.35 11.01
C MET A 739 46.37 -37.32 11.85
N ALA A 740 45.71 -36.68 12.83
CA ALA A 740 46.36 -35.76 13.79
C ALA A 740 47.32 -36.47 14.74
N GLU A 741 47.02 -37.72 15.12
CA GLU A 741 47.85 -38.56 16.01
C GLU A 741 49.02 -39.24 15.26
N GLY A 742 49.11 -39.06 13.93
CA GLY A 742 50.17 -39.60 13.09
C GLY A 742 49.95 -41.04 12.59
N ASP A 743 48.84 -41.68 12.97
CA ASP A 743 48.47 -43.04 12.50
C ASP A 743 47.79 -42.97 11.13
N LYS A 744 48.61 -42.75 10.10
CA LYS A 744 48.17 -42.66 8.70
C LYS A 744 47.46 -43.92 8.20
N SER A 745 47.82 -45.10 8.73
CA SER A 745 47.24 -46.37 8.31
C SER A 745 45.79 -46.48 8.76
N ARG A 746 45.53 -46.22 10.05
CA ARG A 746 44.15 -46.20 10.55
C ARG A 746 43.34 -45.04 9.97
N ALA A 747 43.95 -43.87 9.80
CA ALA A 747 43.29 -42.75 9.16
C ALA A 747 42.76 -43.13 7.76
N ALA A 748 43.59 -43.77 6.93
CA ALA A 748 43.17 -44.24 5.61
C ALA A 748 42.03 -45.27 5.68
N GLU A 749 42.09 -46.24 6.61
CA GLU A 749 41.01 -47.22 6.80
C GLU A 749 39.67 -46.53 7.11
N PHE A 750 39.68 -45.55 8.02
CA PHE A 750 38.48 -44.82 8.42
C PHE A 750 37.95 -43.90 7.32
N PHE A 751 38.81 -43.22 6.56
CA PHE A 751 38.36 -42.45 5.39
C PHE A 751 37.73 -43.36 4.31
N GLN A 752 38.27 -44.56 4.09
CA GLN A 752 37.65 -45.52 3.16
C GLN A 752 36.27 -45.98 3.66
N LYS A 753 36.14 -46.28 4.97
CA LYS A 753 34.85 -46.63 5.57
C LYS A 753 33.80 -45.52 5.44
N ALA A 754 34.21 -44.25 5.54
CA ALA A 754 33.33 -43.11 5.33
C ALA A 754 32.81 -43.06 3.88
N ILE A 755 33.71 -43.23 2.91
CA ILE A 755 33.39 -43.28 1.47
C ILE A 755 32.46 -44.43 1.11
N ASP A 756 32.66 -45.60 1.73
CA ASP A 756 31.87 -46.79 1.47
C ASP A 756 30.39 -46.64 1.88
N GLN A 757 30.07 -45.65 2.74
CA GLN A 757 28.67 -45.31 3.06
C GLN A 757 27.95 -44.67 1.85
N GLY A 758 28.69 -44.04 0.94
CA GLY A 758 28.17 -43.46 -0.30
C GLY A 758 27.29 -42.22 -0.09
N VAL A 759 27.58 -41.43 0.94
CA VAL A 759 26.85 -40.19 1.31
C VAL A 759 27.58 -38.98 0.71
N VAL A 760 27.57 -38.90 -0.62
CA VAL A 760 28.39 -37.94 -1.40
C VAL A 760 27.96 -36.48 -1.22
N GLU A 761 26.76 -36.24 -0.69
CA GLU A 761 26.24 -34.91 -0.34
C GLU A 761 26.90 -34.31 0.91
N TYR A 762 27.62 -35.10 1.70
CA TYR A 762 28.28 -34.64 2.92
C TYR A 762 29.72 -34.21 2.63
N VAL A 763 30.16 -33.16 3.33
CA VAL A 763 31.53 -32.66 3.21
C VAL A 763 32.55 -33.71 3.64
N GLU A 764 32.15 -34.58 4.55
CA GLU A 764 32.89 -35.69 5.12
C GLU A 764 33.26 -36.76 4.07
N ASP A 765 32.38 -37.10 3.12
CA ASP A 765 32.68 -38.04 2.04
C ASP A 765 33.74 -37.45 1.09
N GLY A 766 33.50 -36.25 0.56
CA GLY A 766 34.44 -35.58 -0.34
C GLY A 766 35.80 -35.32 0.33
N SER A 767 35.79 -34.88 1.59
CA SER A 767 37.01 -34.68 2.38
C SER A 767 37.76 -36.00 2.62
N SER A 768 37.05 -37.11 2.88
CA SER A 768 37.65 -38.44 3.00
C SER A 768 38.35 -38.87 1.71
N ARG A 769 37.74 -38.63 0.54
CA ARG A 769 38.36 -38.92 -0.77
C ARG A 769 39.63 -38.11 -0.97
N ASN A 770 39.57 -36.82 -0.62
CA ASN A 770 40.69 -35.91 -0.72
C ASN A 770 41.84 -36.31 0.20
N ARG A 771 41.55 -36.74 1.44
CA ARG A 771 42.56 -37.24 2.38
C ARG A 771 43.19 -38.55 1.93
N LEU A 772 42.40 -39.50 1.43
CA LEU A 772 42.94 -40.75 0.87
C LEU A 772 43.87 -40.50 -0.31
N ALA A 773 43.53 -39.55 -1.19
CA ALA A 773 44.38 -39.18 -2.31
C ALA A 773 45.72 -38.55 -1.87
N MET A 774 45.81 -38.00 -0.65
CA MET A 774 47.06 -37.47 -0.07
C MET A 774 47.88 -38.51 0.69
N LEU A 775 47.25 -39.63 1.08
CA LEU A 775 47.89 -40.72 1.85
C LEU A 775 48.44 -41.84 0.95
N LYS A 776 47.97 -41.90 -0.30
CA LYS A 776 48.56 -42.66 -1.40
C LYS A 776 49.70 -41.86 -2.01
#